data_AF-A0AAX2A6X1-F1
#
_entry.id   AF-A0AAX2A6X1-F1
#
_cell.length_a   1.000
_cell.length_b   1.000
_cell.length_c   1.000
_cell.angle_alpha   90.00
_cell.angle_beta   90.00
_cell.angle_gamma   90.00
#
_symmetry.space_group_name_H-M   'P 1'
#
loop_
_entity.id
_entity.type
_entity.pdbx_description
1 polymer ?
#
loop_
_entity_poly.entity_id
_entity_poly.type
_entity_poly.pdbx_seq_one_letter_code
_entity_poly.pdbx_strand_id
1 'polypeptide(L)'
;MEQLFFTPKEIAEIVDGYWENYDDNLKINEFHHTYHYLKEGNAFVVISDNWHNPKAYRNNENKITRAIKKGVSALIVKNDLEINTKIPILRVENTYQALKKLAEFASLKTEAKKVLITGSYGKTGFKSHLYHVIKNQASTYTRLNSANYTASNYCNLASLKKQNKAFLMEIPVANKSKIQRRSKLIKPNIAVLTSIGHEHIERFKTIEKIIENKLSIATSLDENSKFLVNADDKHYSKIQKELSKYKNLTIKTYGTKPSNNAYILYKKFKNFGWDVIAKIENKVVAYRVPFLEEYAPTNSLGVLLCTYHLGFDIHEAANSFYNIENLKSSGVFYKASYKNKSFFLYDQSNRGGIEGYISFFKTLKLISNEEINRKILLTSEFVDYKDGEMQLIDSKYFQTLIKASGLDVLYSVEKFSEHINVLEDKSIWKNHSIDFENIKDEVLDEIKENDLLCVKGIFESNLPAFIEYIKNLEGFKLETIKSTPRMRSKNESLRQLRTLEVNDIKDFKKYINLEKKRAWIYYFPFIYFWSLSSSREILIEKEKDFLNLFLLDKFNRTYPPKLSLYLPTLPLLKEKLNSAFERIFKYKGYKKASIIWLDKEDVSILKEMEKKITFEYKTFDYLYDPSIYENLSGKKFRNLRQDLNSIAKNEKIEFLPYSLEYKKSCLEIFDKWINIQRSKYGRLSDEKYTRNAILYYNLFDNEDLEGYVVLNNKKVVAFGFSGKMSDDIANMFIGKNDFSLPRVQSYLKFKFLQINKDYLLVNDGPGLSKGLDHSKRIFCPVKKHKLYKANLDKR
;
A
#
# COMPACT_ATOMS: atom_id res chain seq x y z
N MET A 1 -24.98 -12.70 -15.50
CA MET A 1 -25.32 -11.31 -15.88
C MET A 1 -25.33 -10.45 -14.64
N GLU A 2 -24.70 -9.28 -14.70
CA GLU A 2 -24.63 -8.36 -13.57
C GLU A 2 -25.98 -7.67 -13.30
N GLN A 3 -26.63 -7.91 -12.16
CA GLN A 3 -27.97 -7.38 -11.87
C GLN A 3 -27.93 -6.28 -10.80
N LEU A 4 -28.73 -5.22 -11.00
CA LEU A 4 -28.98 -4.19 -9.98
C LEU A 4 -29.60 -4.81 -8.72
N PHE A 5 -29.62 -4.03 -7.62
CA PHE A 5 -30.29 -4.45 -6.39
C PHE A 5 -31.80 -4.61 -6.51
N PHE A 6 -32.38 -4.10 -7.59
CA PHE A 6 -33.81 -3.97 -7.76
C PHE A 6 -34.29 -4.72 -9.01
N THR A 7 -35.45 -5.32 -8.90
CA THR A 7 -36.33 -5.65 -10.02
C THR A 7 -37.12 -4.39 -10.45
N PRO A 8 -37.65 -4.32 -11.68
CA PRO A 8 -38.53 -3.23 -12.08
C PRO A 8 -39.67 -2.99 -11.09
N LYS A 9 -40.29 -4.06 -10.57
CA LYS A 9 -41.33 -3.98 -9.54
C LYS A 9 -40.85 -3.32 -8.24
N GLU A 10 -39.72 -3.78 -7.69
CA GLU A 10 -39.13 -3.17 -6.49
C GLU A 10 -38.76 -1.70 -6.71
N ILE A 11 -38.30 -1.32 -7.92
CA ILE A 11 -38.02 0.08 -8.24
C ILE A 11 -39.29 0.92 -8.06
N ALA A 12 -40.43 0.48 -8.61
CA ALA A 12 -41.70 1.20 -8.51
C ALA A 12 -42.19 1.30 -7.05
N GLU A 13 -42.10 0.21 -6.29
CA GLU A 13 -42.47 0.17 -4.87
C GLU A 13 -41.60 1.12 -4.02
N ILE A 14 -40.28 1.13 -4.23
CA ILE A 14 -39.35 1.97 -3.44
C ILE A 14 -39.59 3.45 -3.68
N VAL A 15 -39.98 3.83 -4.91
CA VAL A 15 -40.13 5.25 -5.27
C VAL A 15 -41.57 5.76 -5.15
N ASP A 16 -42.52 4.89 -4.79
CA ASP A 16 -43.96 5.15 -4.84
C ASP A 16 -44.41 5.60 -6.25
N GLY A 17 -43.95 4.87 -7.27
CA GLY A 17 -44.20 5.15 -8.69
C GLY A 17 -44.91 4.00 -9.40
N TYR A 18 -45.16 4.16 -10.69
CA TYR A 18 -45.72 3.11 -11.55
C TYR A 18 -45.05 3.08 -12.92
N TRP A 19 -44.97 1.90 -13.52
CA TRP A 19 -44.38 1.71 -14.85
C TRP A 19 -45.43 1.77 -15.95
N GLU A 20 -45.10 2.43 -17.05
CA GLU A 20 -45.77 2.37 -18.35
C GLU A 20 -44.88 1.60 -19.33
N ASN A 21 -45.47 0.85 -20.25
CA ASN A 21 -44.78 0.19 -21.37
C ASN A 21 -43.61 -0.73 -20.94
N TYR A 22 -43.69 -1.41 -19.79
CA TYR A 22 -42.64 -2.31 -19.29
C TYR A 22 -43.06 -3.78 -19.31
N ASP A 23 -42.06 -4.67 -19.35
CA ASP A 23 -42.19 -6.10 -19.12
C ASP A 23 -41.33 -6.55 -17.92
N ASP A 24 -41.67 -7.69 -17.31
CA ASP A 24 -40.95 -8.21 -16.14
C ASP A 24 -39.47 -8.56 -16.40
N ASN A 25 -39.08 -8.70 -17.68
CA ASN A 25 -37.69 -8.94 -18.09
C ASN A 25 -36.91 -7.64 -18.34
N LEU A 26 -37.48 -6.46 -18.07
CA LEU A 26 -36.79 -5.18 -18.18
C LEU A 26 -35.48 -5.19 -17.39
N LYS A 27 -34.36 -5.05 -18.12
CA LYS A 27 -33.02 -4.96 -17.56
C LYS A 27 -32.52 -3.52 -17.63
N ILE A 28 -32.20 -2.97 -16.47
CA ILE A 28 -31.54 -1.67 -16.33
C ILE A 28 -30.11 -1.92 -15.87
N ASN A 29 -29.13 -1.39 -16.60
CA ASN A 29 -27.71 -1.55 -16.26
C ASN A 29 -27.25 -0.52 -15.22
N GLU A 30 -27.64 0.75 -15.40
CA GLU A 30 -27.26 1.88 -14.55
C GLU A 30 -28.27 3.03 -14.69
N PHE A 31 -28.32 3.92 -13.70
CA PHE A 31 -29.10 5.16 -13.72
C PHE A 31 -28.23 6.38 -14.09
N HIS A 32 -28.71 7.25 -14.96
CA HIS A 32 -28.00 8.46 -15.38
C HIS A 32 -28.94 9.63 -15.59
N HIS A 33 -28.51 10.84 -15.25
CA HIS A 33 -29.28 12.07 -15.51
C HIS A 33 -28.58 13.02 -16.50
N THR A 34 -27.36 12.68 -16.94
CA THR A 34 -26.58 13.47 -17.89
C THR A 34 -26.41 12.70 -19.19
N TYR A 35 -26.94 13.25 -20.29
CA TYR A 35 -26.98 12.55 -21.59
C TYR A 35 -25.60 12.21 -22.15
N HIS A 36 -24.55 12.99 -21.88
CA HIS A 36 -23.19 12.74 -22.37
C HIS A 36 -22.62 11.40 -21.88
N TYR A 37 -22.98 10.98 -20.66
CA TYR A 37 -22.47 9.77 -20.01
C TYR A 37 -23.37 8.54 -20.22
N LEU A 38 -24.53 8.75 -20.84
CA LEU A 38 -25.53 7.73 -21.09
C LEU A 38 -25.03 6.71 -22.13
N LYS A 39 -25.24 5.43 -21.83
CA LYS A 39 -24.98 4.28 -22.70
C LYS A 39 -26.26 3.48 -22.93
N GLU A 40 -26.22 2.62 -23.94
CA GLU A 40 -27.26 1.62 -24.18
C GLU A 40 -27.51 0.78 -22.92
N GLY A 41 -28.77 0.44 -22.66
CA GLY A 41 -29.16 -0.35 -21.49
C GLY A 41 -29.32 0.44 -20.18
N ASN A 42 -29.07 1.76 -20.18
CA ASN A 42 -29.22 2.61 -18.99
C ASN A 42 -30.66 3.08 -18.80
N ALA A 43 -31.00 3.50 -17.59
CA ALA A 43 -32.20 4.29 -17.30
C ALA A 43 -31.84 5.78 -17.25
N PHE A 44 -32.56 6.61 -18.01
CA PHE A 44 -32.39 8.07 -18.00
C PHE A 44 -33.35 8.73 -17.01
N VAL A 45 -32.80 9.43 -16.01
CA VAL A 45 -33.53 10.16 -14.99
C VAL A 45 -33.65 11.62 -15.41
N VAL A 46 -34.87 12.08 -15.67
CA VAL A 46 -35.13 13.48 -16.05
C VAL A 46 -35.16 14.35 -14.80
N ILE A 47 -34.16 15.21 -14.62
CA ILE A 47 -34.04 16.14 -13.48
C ILE A 47 -34.20 17.56 -14.01
N SER A 48 -34.99 18.41 -13.32
CA SER A 48 -35.13 19.82 -13.68
C SER A 48 -33.81 20.57 -13.50
N ASP A 49 -33.52 21.52 -14.41
CA ASP A 49 -32.29 22.32 -14.37
C ASP A 49 -32.24 23.23 -13.12
N ASN A 50 -33.38 23.43 -12.48
CA ASN A 50 -33.53 24.13 -11.22
C ASN A 50 -34.16 23.18 -10.18
N TRP A 51 -33.34 22.34 -9.55
CA TRP A 51 -33.76 21.27 -8.63
C TRP A 51 -34.53 21.75 -7.38
N HIS A 52 -34.49 23.05 -7.08
CA HIS A 52 -35.30 23.71 -6.06
C HIS A 52 -36.61 24.31 -6.59
N ASN A 53 -36.78 24.39 -7.91
CA ASN A 53 -37.97 24.94 -8.55
C ASN A 53 -38.61 23.87 -9.48
N PRO A 54 -39.65 23.16 -9.00
CA PRO A 54 -40.35 22.13 -9.77
C PRO A 54 -41.09 22.66 -11.02
N LYS A 55 -41.01 23.96 -11.35
CA LYS A 55 -41.56 24.55 -12.58
C LYS A 55 -40.52 24.77 -13.70
N ALA A 56 -39.24 24.43 -13.48
CA ALA A 56 -38.17 24.66 -14.44
C ALA A 56 -37.81 23.43 -15.30
N TYR A 57 -38.77 22.89 -16.06
CA TYR A 57 -38.56 21.77 -16.99
C TYR A 57 -38.31 22.20 -18.45
N ARG A 58 -37.86 23.45 -18.70
CA ARG A 58 -37.55 23.92 -20.07
C ARG A 58 -36.41 23.05 -20.69
N ASN A 59 -36.55 22.67 -21.97
CA ASN A 59 -35.60 21.87 -22.78
C ASN A 59 -35.45 20.35 -22.51
N ASN A 60 -36.36 19.70 -21.76
CA ASN A 60 -36.22 18.25 -21.50
C ASN A 60 -36.57 17.33 -22.68
N GLU A 61 -37.47 17.74 -23.58
CA GLU A 61 -37.84 16.93 -24.76
C GLU A 61 -36.62 16.60 -25.64
N ASN A 62 -35.74 17.57 -25.86
CA ASN A 62 -34.48 17.37 -26.59
C ASN A 62 -33.54 16.40 -25.87
N LYS A 63 -33.45 16.47 -24.53
CA LYS A 63 -32.63 15.55 -23.72
C LYS A 63 -33.20 14.14 -23.75
N ILE A 64 -34.51 13.99 -23.63
CA ILE A 64 -35.23 12.70 -23.69
C ILE A 64 -35.07 12.08 -25.08
N THR A 65 -35.31 12.84 -26.14
CA THR A 65 -35.16 12.37 -27.53
C THR A 65 -33.73 11.87 -27.79
N ARG A 66 -32.72 12.60 -27.32
CA ARG A 66 -31.31 12.17 -27.41
C ARG A 66 -31.04 10.92 -26.58
N ALA A 67 -31.65 10.79 -25.40
CA ALA A 67 -31.50 9.61 -24.55
C ALA A 67 -32.11 8.37 -25.23
N ILE A 68 -33.30 8.50 -25.82
CA ILE A 68 -33.96 7.46 -26.61
C ILE A 68 -33.08 7.03 -27.78
N LYS A 69 -32.55 7.99 -28.56
CA LYS A 69 -31.62 7.70 -29.67
C LYS A 69 -30.33 6.97 -29.22
N LYS A 70 -29.96 7.07 -27.95
CA LYS A 70 -28.80 6.36 -27.35
C LYS A 70 -29.13 4.96 -26.83
N GLY A 71 -30.37 4.48 -26.98
CA GLY A 71 -30.76 3.11 -26.63
C GLY A 71 -30.96 2.88 -25.13
N VAL A 72 -31.55 3.86 -24.41
CA VAL A 72 -31.93 3.63 -23.01
C VAL A 72 -33.00 2.57 -22.87
N SER A 73 -32.89 1.76 -21.82
CA SER A 73 -33.91 0.74 -21.50
C SER A 73 -35.11 1.31 -20.75
N ALA A 74 -34.95 2.48 -20.10
CA ALA A 74 -36.04 3.09 -19.34
C ALA A 74 -35.87 4.61 -19.21
N LEU A 75 -36.99 5.29 -18.99
CA LEU A 75 -37.06 6.69 -18.59
C LEU A 75 -37.65 6.80 -17.18
N ILE A 76 -37.11 7.70 -16.35
CA ILE A 76 -37.70 8.04 -15.04
C ILE A 76 -38.09 9.52 -15.07
N VAL A 77 -39.38 9.78 -14.99
CA VAL A 77 -39.97 11.09 -15.32
C VAL A 77 -41.05 11.48 -14.32
N LYS A 78 -41.35 12.78 -14.28
CA LYS A 78 -42.44 13.28 -13.45
C LYS A 78 -43.80 12.86 -14.04
N ASN A 79 -44.80 12.60 -13.18
CA ASN A 79 -46.13 12.16 -13.57
C ASN A 79 -46.78 13.03 -14.67
N ASP A 80 -46.62 14.35 -14.59
CA ASP A 80 -47.25 15.33 -15.48
C ASP A 80 -46.47 15.63 -16.79
N LEU A 81 -45.36 14.94 -17.05
CA LEU A 81 -44.56 15.17 -18.26
C LEU A 81 -45.04 14.28 -19.41
N GLU A 82 -45.73 14.85 -20.40
CA GLU A 82 -46.18 14.08 -21.57
C GLU A 82 -45.01 13.57 -22.42
N ILE A 83 -44.96 12.26 -22.68
CA ILE A 83 -43.90 11.61 -23.47
C ILE A 83 -44.55 10.49 -24.28
N ASN A 84 -44.42 10.55 -25.60
CA ASN A 84 -44.87 9.50 -26.50
C ASN A 84 -43.69 8.61 -26.92
N THR A 85 -43.57 7.42 -26.31
CA THR A 85 -42.54 6.43 -26.66
C THR A 85 -42.95 5.02 -26.25
N LYS A 86 -42.41 4.00 -26.93
CA LYS A 86 -42.56 2.59 -26.57
C LYS A 86 -41.56 2.12 -25.50
N ILE A 87 -40.59 2.95 -25.14
CA ILE A 87 -39.61 2.64 -24.09
C ILE A 87 -40.32 2.65 -22.72
N PRO A 88 -40.00 1.72 -21.81
CA PRO A 88 -40.51 1.71 -20.45
C PRO A 88 -40.34 3.06 -19.73
N ILE A 89 -41.41 3.53 -19.09
CA ILE A 89 -41.42 4.81 -18.36
C ILE A 89 -41.82 4.57 -16.91
N LEU A 90 -40.97 4.93 -15.97
CA LEU A 90 -41.31 5.00 -14.56
C LEU A 90 -41.79 6.41 -14.21
N ARG A 91 -43.06 6.50 -13.83
CA ARG A 91 -43.75 7.72 -13.41
C ARG A 91 -43.60 7.91 -11.91
N VAL A 92 -43.11 9.08 -11.51
CA VAL A 92 -42.94 9.46 -10.10
C VAL A 92 -43.38 10.89 -9.84
N GLU A 93 -43.75 11.21 -8.60
CA GLU A 93 -44.08 12.58 -8.20
C GLU A 93 -42.86 13.51 -8.28
N ASN A 94 -41.68 13.00 -7.91
CA ASN A 94 -40.43 13.76 -7.90
C ASN A 94 -39.23 12.87 -8.23
N THR A 95 -38.62 13.07 -9.41
CA THR A 95 -37.52 12.26 -9.91
C THR A 95 -36.25 12.33 -9.05
N TYR A 96 -36.00 13.47 -8.40
CA TYR A 96 -34.86 13.62 -7.48
C TYR A 96 -35.07 12.83 -6.17
N GLN A 97 -36.29 12.87 -5.61
CA GLN A 97 -36.61 12.09 -4.42
C GLN A 97 -36.64 10.59 -4.72
N ALA A 98 -37.20 10.19 -5.86
CA ALA A 98 -37.16 8.82 -6.34
C ALA A 98 -35.71 8.30 -6.42
N LEU A 99 -34.83 9.06 -7.06
CA LEU A 99 -33.41 8.71 -7.17
C LEU A 99 -32.71 8.64 -5.80
N LYS A 100 -33.06 9.54 -4.87
CA LYS A 100 -32.56 9.49 -3.48
C LYS A 100 -33.02 8.22 -2.76
N LYS A 101 -34.30 7.84 -2.85
CA LYS A 101 -34.84 6.62 -2.22
C LYS A 101 -34.14 5.37 -2.75
N LEU A 102 -33.94 5.27 -4.06
CA LEU A 102 -33.17 4.19 -4.68
C LEU A 102 -31.72 4.15 -4.16
N ALA A 103 -31.05 5.30 -4.09
CA ALA A 103 -29.69 5.36 -3.56
C ALA A 103 -29.59 4.95 -2.08
N GLU A 104 -30.55 5.37 -1.25
CA GLU A 104 -30.64 4.99 0.17
C GLU A 104 -30.85 3.49 0.32
N PHE A 105 -31.77 2.91 -0.46
CA PHE A 105 -32.01 1.46 -0.45
C PHE A 105 -30.76 0.67 -0.89
N ALA A 106 -30.14 1.03 -2.02
CA ALA A 106 -28.93 0.35 -2.49
C ALA A 106 -27.79 0.44 -1.46
N SER A 107 -27.61 1.61 -0.84
CA SER A 107 -26.57 1.81 0.19
C SER A 107 -26.79 0.95 1.44
N LEU A 108 -28.04 0.67 1.81
CA LEU A 108 -28.41 -0.17 2.95
C LEU A 108 -28.32 -1.67 2.64
N LYS A 109 -28.67 -2.08 1.41
CA LYS A 109 -28.70 -3.50 1.01
C LYS A 109 -27.37 -4.04 0.53
N THR A 110 -26.44 -3.18 0.10
CA THR A 110 -25.16 -3.62 -0.44
C THR A 110 -24.22 -4.17 0.64
N GLU A 111 -23.56 -5.28 0.34
CA GLU A 111 -22.43 -5.81 1.10
C GLU A 111 -21.08 -5.23 0.65
N ALA A 112 -21.08 -4.42 -0.42
CA ALA A 112 -19.86 -3.83 -0.95
C ALA A 112 -19.17 -2.96 0.10
N LYS A 113 -17.85 -3.08 0.22
CA LYS A 113 -17.05 -2.16 1.01
C LYS A 113 -17.01 -0.79 0.32
N LYS A 114 -17.49 0.23 1.01
CA LYS A 114 -17.66 1.59 0.47
C LYS A 114 -16.48 2.48 0.84
N VAL A 115 -15.83 3.05 -0.17
CA VAL A 115 -14.70 3.99 -0.02
C VAL A 115 -15.12 5.37 -0.50
N LEU A 116 -14.89 6.36 0.36
CA LEU A 116 -15.27 7.74 0.11
C LEU A 116 -14.07 8.67 0.18
N ILE A 117 -13.76 9.31 -0.95
CA ILE A 117 -12.51 10.03 -1.16
C ILE A 117 -12.79 11.53 -1.17
N THR A 118 -12.03 12.28 -0.38
CA THR A 118 -12.07 13.74 -0.30
C THR A 118 -10.66 14.34 -0.34
N GLY A 119 -10.58 15.65 -0.53
CA GLY A 119 -9.34 16.40 -0.61
C GLY A 119 -9.46 17.60 -1.53
N SER A 120 -8.40 18.40 -1.57
CA SER A 120 -8.27 19.52 -2.51
C SER A 120 -7.73 18.99 -3.84
N TYR A 121 -6.68 18.18 -3.79
CA TYR A 121 -6.06 17.61 -4.98
C TYR A 121 -5.98 16.09 -4.90
N GLY A 122 -5.80 15.40 -6.03
CA GLY A 122 -5.53 13.96 -6.06
C GLY A 122 -6.75 13.03 -5.89
N LYS A 123 -7.97 13.54 -5.66
CA LYS A 123 -9.21 12.75 -5.49
C LYS A 123 -9.45 11.74 -6.63
N THR A 124 -9.53 12.25 -7.85
CA THR A 124 -9.83 11.46 -9.06
C THR A 124 -8.71 10.47 -9.38
N GLY A 125 -7.45 10.89 -9.22
CA GLY A 125 -6.28 10.03 -9.37
C GLY A 125 -6.31 8.87 -8.38
N PHE A 126 -6.50 9.15 -7.08
CA PHE A 126 -6.62 8.13 -6.04
C PHE A 126 -7.74 7.13 -6.34
N LYS A 127 -8.94 7.60 -6.69
CA LYS A 127 -10.09 6.76 -7.05
C LYS A 127 -9.76 5.85 -8.24
N SER A 128 -9.16 6.40 -9.29
CA SER A 128 -8.81 5.66 -10.50
C SER A 128 -7.72 4.60 -10.24
N HIS A 129 -6.73 4.94 -9.41
CA HIS A 129 -5.66 4.03 -9.07
C HIS A 129 -6.15 2.90 -8.18
N LEU A 130 -6.97 3.22 -7.17
CA LEU A 130 -7.60 2.23 -6.32
C LEU A 130 -8.46 1.28 -7.15
N TYR A 131 -9.30 1.80 -8.05
CA TYR A 131 -10.07 0.97 -8.97
C TYR A 131 -9.18 0.04 -9.81
N HIS A 132 -8.11 0.58 -10.40
CA HIS A 132 -7.21 -0.18 -11.26
C HIS A 132 -6.58 -1.38 -10.54
N VAL A 133 -6.15 -1.20 -9.29
CA VAL A 133 -5.42 -2.25 -8.56
C VAL A 133 -6.32 -3.30 -7.91
N ILE A 134 -7.62 -3.02 -7.72
CA ILE A 134 -8.56 -3.96 -7.09
C ILE A 134 -9.55 -4.61 -8.06
N LYS A 135 -9.78 -4.05 -9.26
CA LYS A 135 -10.82 -4.55 -10.20
C LYS A 135 -10.64 -6.01 -10.64
N ASN A 136 -9.40 -6.52 -10.63
CA ASN A 136 -9.10 -7.92 -10.97
C ASN A 136 -9.27 -8.87 -9.77
N GLN A 137 -9.26 -8.32 -8.55
CA GLN A 137 -9.41 -9.08 -7.31
C GLN A 137 -10.88 -9.19 -6.90
N ALA A 138 -11.68 -8.16 -7.21
CA ALA A 138 -13.06 -8.10 -6.79
C ALA A 138 -13.92 -7.22 -7.71
N SER A 139 -15.18 -7.62 -7.93
CA SER A 139 -16.16 -6.80 -8.66
C SER A 139 -16.30 -5.45 -7.96
N THR A 140 -15.88 -4.38 -8.63
CA THR A 140 -15.79 -3.05 -8.06
C THR A 140 -16.59 -2.07 -8.91
N TYR A 141 -17.48 -1.31 -8.30
CA TYR A 141 -18.24 -0.28 -8.98
C TYR A 141 -17.69 1.11 -8.67
N THR A 142 -17.43 1.88 -9.72
CA THR A 142 -17.10 3.31 -9.63
C THR A 142 -17.36 3.98 -10.97
N ARG A 143 -17.63 5.29 -10.95
CA ARG A 143 -17.64 6.10 -12.17
C ARG A 143 -16.35 6.88 -12.26
N LEU A 144 -15.58 6.63 -13.32
CA LEU A 144 -14.30 7.30 -13.55
C LEU A 144 -14.49 8.78 -13.89
N ASN A 145 -15.53 9.12 -14.68
CA ASN A 145 -15.79 10.47 -15.20
C ASN A 145 -16.93 11.22 -14.45
N SER A 146 -16.98 11.15 -13.12
CA SER A 146 -18.12 11.72 -12.38
C SER A 146 -18.10 13.24 -12.33
N ALA A 147 -19.21 13.86 -12.78
CA ALA A 147 -19.52 15.25 -12.48
C ALA A 147 -19.87 15.43 -10.99
N ASN A 148 -19.43 16.54 -10.43
CA ASN A 148 -19.41 16.87 -9.00
C ASN A 148 -20.79 17.24 -8.38
N TYR A 149 -21.90 16.69 -8.89
CA TYR A 149 -23.27 17.05 -8.48
C TYR A 149 -23.96 16.00 -7.61
N THR A 150 -24.92 16.44 -6.79
CA THR A 150 -25.67 15.54 -5.87
C THR A 150 -26.48 14.48 -6.63
N ALA A 151 -27.04 14.81 -7.78
CA ALA A 151 -27.77 13.83 -8.59
C ALA A 151 -26.84 12.70 -9.10
N SER A 152 -25.61 13.03 -9.51
CA SER A 152 -24.60 12.04 -9.91
C SER A 152 -24.31 11.05 -8.79
N ASN A 153 -24.27 11.54 -7.55
CA ASN A 153 -23.99 10.74 -6.37
C ASN A 153 -25.07 9.69 -6.12
N TYR A 154 -26.35 10.08 -6.27
CA TYR A 154 -27.45 9.14 -6.13
C TYR A 154 -27.52 8.17 -7.30
N CYS A 155 -27.29 8.62 -8.55
CA CYS A 155 -27.13 7.74 -9.70
C CYS A 155 -26.07 6.66 -9.46
N ASN A 156 -24.92 7.02 -8.92
CA ASN A 156 -23.84 6.07 -8.63
C ASN A 156 -24.28 5.00 -7.65
N LEU A 157 -24.88 5.39 -6.51
CA LEU A 157 -25.34 4.43 -5.51
C LEU A 157 -26.49 3.57 -6.00
N ALA A 158 -27.47 4.16 -6.68
CA ALA A 158 -28.59 3.41 -7.27
C ALA A 158 -28.13 2.43 -8.37
N SER A 159 -26.98 2.68 -8.98
CA SER A 159 -26.41 1.78 -10.02
C SER A 159 -25.54 0.65 -9.44
N LEU A 160 -25.46 0.52 -8.11
CA LEU A 160 -24.76 -0.59 -7.48
C LEU A 160 -25.44 -1.92 -7.83
N LYS A 161 -24.62 -2.96 -7.97
CA LYS A 161 -25.03 -4.31 -8.33
C LYS A 161 -24.80 -5.28 -7.18
N LYS A 162 -25.61 -6.33 -7.09
CA LYS A 162 -25.56 -7.29 -5.97
C LYS A 162 -24.18 -7.93 -5.77
N GLN A 163 -23.49 -8.24 -6.86
CA GLN A 163 -22.19 -8.89 -6.84
C GLN A 163 -21.00 -7.95 -6.56
N ASN A 164 -21.20 -6.63 -6.52
CA ASN A 164 -20.10 -5.72 -6.23
C ASN A 164 -19.58 -5.95 -4.80
N LYS A 165 -18.27 -6.09 -4.67
CA LYS A 165 -17.54 -6.25 -3.41
C LYS A 165 -16.92 -4.94 -2.93
N ALA A 166 -16.73 -3.98 -3.83
CA ALA A 166 -16.28 -2.63 -3.48
C ALA A 166 -17.04 -1.55 -4.26
N PHE A 167 -17.22 -0.39 -3.62
CA PHE A 167 -17.79 0.82 -4.21
C PHE A 167 -16.88 2.00 -3.93
N LEU A 168 -16.42 2.70 -4.97
CA LEU A 168 -15.51 3.82 -4.83
C LEU A 168 -16.17 5.11 -5.31
N MET A 169 -16.08 6.15 -4.49
CA MET A 169 -16.71 7.42 -4.78
C MET A 169 -15.90 8.61 -4.27
N GLU A 170 -15.85 9.69 -5.06
CA GLU A 170 -15.31 10.97 -4.61
C GLU A 170 -16.44 11.90 -4.16
N ILE A 171 -16.21 12.67 -3.09
CA ILE A 171 -17.14 13.72 -2.67
C ILE A 171 -16.74 15.05 -3.34
N PRO A 172 -17.69 15.71 -4.02
CA PRO A 172 -17.45 17.04 -4.55
C PRO A 172 -17.54 18.11 -3.47
N VAL A 173 -16.85 19.22 -3.70
CA VAL A 173 -16.81 20.33 -2.74
C VAL A 173 -18.22 20.89 -2.51
N ALA A 174 -18.62 20.92 -1.24
CA ALA A 174 -19.91 21.39 -0.81
C ALA A 174 -19.81 21.99 0.60
N ASN A 175 -20.85 22.69 1.05
CA ASN A 175 -20.90 23.13 2.44
C ASN A 175 -20.95 21.92 3.40
N LYS A 176 -20.66 22.19 4.68
CA LYS A 176 -20.47 21.14 5.70
C LYS A 176 -21.69 20.23 5.83
N SER A 177 -22.88 20.82 5.87
CA SER A 177 -24.15 20.07 5.99
C SER A 177 -24.40 19.13 4.80
N LYS A 178 -24.07 19.53 3.57
CA LYS A 178 -24.19 18.65 2.39
C LYS A 178 -23.20 17.49 2.42
N ILE A 179 -21.96 17.71 2.86
CA ILE A 179 -20.97 16.63 3.01
C ILE A 179 -21.46 15.61 4.05
N GLN A 180 -21.90 16.09 5.22
CA GLN A 180 -22.45 15.24 6.28
C GLN A 180 -23.64 14.41 5.78
N ARG A 181 -24.61 15.05 5.10
CA ARG A 181 -25.79 14.34 4.56
C ARG A 181 -25.39 13.27 3.54
N ARG A 182 -24.49 13.59 2.60
CA ARG A 182 -24.00 12.63 1.59
C ARG A 182 -23.25 11.48 2.23
N SER A 183 -22.38 11.78 3.20
CA SER A 183 -21.59 10.78 3.90
C SER A 183 -22.47 9.84 4.73
N LYS A 184 -23.49 10.36 5.43
CA LYS A 184 -24.49 9.56 6.16
C LYS A 184 -25.31 8.65 5.26
N LEU A 185 -25.60 9.09 4.03
CA LEU A 185 -26.30 8.27 3.04
C LEU A 185 -25.40 7.15 2.51
N ILE A 186 -24.12 7.42 2.27
CA ILE A 186 -23.15 6.43 1.78
C ILE A 186 -22.76 5.43 2.86
N LYS A 187 -22.60 5.86 4.13
CA LYS A 187 -22.04 5.04 5.24
C LYS A 187 -20.73 4.33 4.82
N PRO A 188 -19.67 5.10 4.53
CA PRO A 188 -18.41 4.51 4.05
C PRO A 188 -17.73 3.66 5.12
N ASN A 189 -17.12 2.55 4.70
CA ASN A 189 -16.23 1.76 5.56
C ASN A 189 -14.83 2.38 5.64
N ILE A 190 -14.44 3.11 4.59
CA ILE A 190 -13.16 3.83 4.53
C ILE A 190 -13.41 5.24 3.99
N ALA A 191 -12.99 6.25 4.73
CA ALA A 191 -12.84 7.61 4.21
C ALA A 191 -11.35 7.88 3.93
N VAL A 192 -11.06 8.61 2.85
CA VAL A 192 -9.70 8.99 2.47
C VAL A 192 -9.62 10.50 2.32
N LEU A 193 -8.69 11.13 3.05
CA LEU A 193 -8.21 12.47 2.76
C LEU A 193 -6.91 12.38 1.97
N THR A 194 -6.94 12.88 0.74
CA THR A 194 -5.79 12.89 -0.18
C THR A 194 -4.81 14.02 0.16
N SER A 195 -5.25 15.28 0.08
CA SER A 195 -4.46 16.45 0.49
C SER A 195 -5.33 17.68 0.78
N ILE A 196 -4.81 18.63 1.54
CA ILE A 196 -5.39 19.96 1.79
C ILE A 196 -4.58 21.04 1.08
N GLY A 197 -5.29 21.98 0.45
CA GLY A 197 -4.71 23.18 -0.15
C GLY A 197 -5.76 24.25 -0.33
N HIS A 198 -5.46 25.23 -1.19
CA HIS A 198 -6.24 26.47 -1.33
C HIS A 198 -7.43 26.33 -2.31
N GLU A 199 -7.71 25.14 -2.84
CA GLU A 199 -8.89 24.89 -3.68
C GLU A 199 -10.17 25.29 -2.91
N HIS A 200 -10.95 26.22 -3.49
CA HIS A 200 -12.17 26.79 -2.92
C HIS A 200 -11.98 27.74 -1.73
N ILE A 201 -10.79 28.27 -1.52
CA ILE A 201 -10.53 29.21 -0.41
C ILE A 201 -11.33 30.51 -0.54
N GLU A 202 -11.67 30.94 -1.76
CA GLU A 202 -12.57 32.07 -2.03
C GLU A 202 -13.94 31.92 -1.36
N ARG A 203 -14.41 30.67 -1.27
CA ARG A 203 -15.67 30.30 -0.64
C ARG A 203 -15.54 30.08 0.87
N PHE A 204 -14.49 29.38 1.31
CA PHE A 204 -14.33 28.97 2.71
C PHE A 204 -13.55 29.95 3.56
N LYS A 205 -12.89 30.93 2.96
CA LYS A 205 -12.08 31.99 3.56
C LYS A 205 -10.81 31.55 4.25
N THR A 206 -10.73 30.38 4.89
CA THR A 206 -9.49 29.93 5.55
C THR A 206 -9.25 28.43 5.37
N ILE A 207 -7.98 28.02 5.50
CA ILE A 207 -7.58 26.60 5.44
C ILE A 207 -8.24 25.79 6.56
N GLU A 208 -8.39 26.34 7.77
CA GLU A 208 -9.05 25.70 8.90
C GLU A 208 -10.51 25.36 8.54
N LYS A 209 -11.23 26.29 7.92
CA LYS A 209 -12.62 26.05 7.49
C LYS A 209 -12.69 25.01 6.37
N ILE A 210 -11.71 24.95 5.48
CA ILE A 210 -11.59 23.88 4.47
C ILE A 210 -11.37 22.52 5.15
N ILE A 211 -10.48 22.45 6.13
CA ILE A 211 -10.20 21.25 6.92
C ILE A 211 -11.47 20.79 7.65
N GLU A 212 -12.11 21.66 8.43
CA GLU A 212 -13.37 21.36 9.13
C GLU A 212 -14.48 20.87 8.17
N ASN A 213 -14.57 21.48 7.00
CA ASN A 213 -15.53 21.10 5.98
C ASN A 213 -15.25 19.70 5.44
N LYS A 214 -14.02 19.43 4.96
CA LYS A 214 -13.67 18.14 4.36
C LYS A 214 -13.65 17.01 5.38
N LEU A 215 -13.22 17.28 6.61
CA LEU A 215 -13.21 16.30 7.70
C LEU A 215 -14.58 15.99 8.29
N SER A 216 -15.61 16.78 7.98
CA SER A 216 -16.99 16.45 8.37
C SER A 216 -17.51 15.13 7.81
N ILE A 217 -16.85 14.55 6.79
CA ILE A 217 -17.06 13.18 6.32
C ILE A 217 -16.89 12.15 7.45
N ALA A 218 -16.05 12.43 8.45
CA ALA A 218 -15.80 11.56 9.58
C ALA A 218 -17.03 11.36 10.48
N THR A 219 -18.02 12.27 10.43
CA THR A 219 -19.27 12.14 11.20
C THR A 219 -20.12 10.93 10.84
N SER A 220 -19.86 10.28 9.71
CA SER A 220 -20.62 9.10 9.28
C SER A 220 -19.82 7.79 9.42
N LEU A 221 -18.63 7.84 10.00
CA LEU A 221 -17.79 6.66 10.23
C LEU A 221 -18.17 6.04 11.57
N ASP A 222 -18.31 4.72 11.57
CA ASP A 222 -18.47 3.93 12.79
C ASP A 222 -17.10 3.47 13.34
N GLU A 223 -17.12 2.77 14.47
CA GLU A 223 -15.91 2.24 15.14
C GLU A 223 -15.11 1.24 14.28
N ASN A 224 -15.79 0.58 13.34
CA ASN A 224 -15.20 -0.38 12.41
C ASN A 224 -14.66 0.28 11.14
N SER A 225 -14.95 1.57 10.94
CA SER A 225 -14.54 2.33 9.77
C SER A 225 -13.17 2.98 9.96
N LYS A 226 -12.48 3.22 8.85
CA LYS A 226 -11.12 3.77 8.86
C LYS A 226 -11.09 5.14 8.19
N PHE A 227 -10.29 6.05 8.74
CA PHE A 227 -9.97 7.32 8.11
C PHE A 227 -8.50 7.32 7.68
N LEU A 228 -8.25 7.32 6.38
CA LEU A 228 -6.92 7.36 5.80
C LEU A 228 -6.49 8.80 5.52
N VAL A 229 -5.28 9.17 5.94
CA VAL A 229 -4.75 10.53 5.78
C VAL A 229 -3.27 10.54 5.40
N ASN A 230 -2.91 11.45 4.49
CA ASN A 230 -1.52 11.74 4.15
C ASN A 230 -0.83 12.50 5.30
N ALA A 231 0.11 11.85 5.98
CA ALA A 231 0.88 12.43 7.08
C ALA A 231 2.04 13.33 6.63
N ASP A 232 2.34 13.36 5.33
CA ASP A 232 3.29 14.33 4.75
C ASP A 232 2.61 15.63 4.30
N ASP A 233 1.28 15.76 4.45
CA ASP A 233 0.57 17.00 4.11
C ASP A 233 1.05 18.18 4.97
N LYS A 234 1.26 19.34 4.35
CA LYS A 234 1.77 20.55 5.04
C LYS A 234 0.85 21.02 6.17
N HIS A 235 -0.43 20.64 6.13
CA HIS A 235 -1.43 20.96 7.15
C HIS A 235 -1.73 19.81 8.11
N TYR A 236 -0.91 18.75 8.12
CA TYR A 236 -1.17 17.53 8.90
C TYR A 236 -1.41 17.79 10.40
N SER A 237 -0.71 18.74 11.03
CA SER A 237 -0.94 19.11 12.43
C SER A 237 -2.35 19.66 12.69
N LYS A 238 -2.85 20.52 11.79
CA LYS A 238 -4.22 21.07 11.85
C LYS A 238 -5.26 19.98 11.57
N ILE A 239 -4.98 19.10 10.60
CA ILE A 239 -5.81 17.93 10.29
C ILE A 239 -5.93 17.01 11.51
N GLN A 240 -4.81 16.70 12.18
CA GLN A 240 -4.78 15.86 13.37
C GLN A 240 -5.60 16.48 14.52
N LYS A 241 -5.46 17.78 14.76
CA LYS A 241 -6.23 18.52 15.77
C LYS A 241 -7.74 18.50 15.48
N GLU A 242 -8.14 18.57 14.23
CA GLU A 242 -9.56 18.47 13.85
C GLU A 242 -10.08 17.04 13.97
N LEU A 243 -9.30 16.05 13.52
CA LEU A 243 -9.66 14.62 13.64
C LEU A 243 -9.83 14.18 15.09
N SER A 244 -9.07 14.74 16.05
CA SER A 244 -9.21 14.42 17.48
C SER A 244 -10.55 14.85 18.09
N LYS A 245 -11.35 15.67 17.38
CA LYS A 245 -12.72 16.05 17.83
C LYS A 245 -13.74 14.93 17.58
N TYR A 246 -13.43 13.96 16.73
CA TYR A 246 -14.33 12.84 16.40
C TYR A 246 -14.00 11.65 17.32
N LYS A 247 -14.99 11.19 18.08
CA LYS A 247 -14.85 10.03 18.98
C LYS A 247 -14.83 8.72 18.17
N ASN A 248 -14.14 7.70 18.69
CA ASN A 248 -14.10 6.33 18.15
C ASN A 248 -13.63 6.20 16.70
N LEU A 249 -12.79 7.14 16.23
CA LEU A 249 -12.27 7.11 14.87
C LEU A 249 -10.94 6.35 14.78
N THR A 250 -10.90 5.31 13.95
CA THR A 250 -9.63 4.64 13.62
C THR A 250 -8.90 5.38 12.50
N ILE A 251 -7.89 6.15 12.86
CA ILE A 251 -7.05 6.90 11.91
C ILE A 251 -5.90 6.02 11.42
N LYS A 252 -5.68 6.00 10.10
CA LYS A 252 -4.58 5.31 9.44
C LYS A 252 -3.79 6.28 8.59
N THR A 253 -2.48 6.32 8.78
CA THR A 253 -1.61 7.33 8.17
C THR A 253 -0.76 6.72 7.07
N TYR A 254 -0.51 7.48 6.01
CA TYR A 254 0.47 7.13 4.98
C TYR A 254 1.41 8.30 4.70
N GLY A 255 2.67 8.02 4.36
CA GLY A 255 3.67 9.06 4.06
C GLY A 255 5.11 8.56 4.12
N THR A 256 6.08 9.44 4.34
CA THR A 256 7.50 9.07 4.29
C THR A 256 8.03 8.49 5.60
N LYS A 257 7.37 8.72 6.74
CA LYS A 257 7.90 8.41 8.08
C LYS A 257 7.56 6.99 8.54
N PRO A 258 8.50 6.26 9.20
CA PRO A 258 8.23 4.92 9.74
C PRO A 258 7.13 4.84 10.81
N SER A 259 6.72 5.99 11.38
CA SER A 259 5.57 6.08 12.30
C SER A 259 4.22 5.92 11.61
N ASN A 260 4.17 5.97 10.28
CA ASN A 260 2.95 5.85 9.52
C ASN A 260 2.55 4.37 9.33
N ASN A 261 1.25 4.10 9.15
CA ASN A 261 0.77 2.75 8.81
C ASN A 261 1.28 2.30 7.44
N ALA A 262 1.40 3.22 6.48
CA ALA A 262 2.07 2.96 5.21
C ALA A 262 3.22 3.94 4.98
N TYR A 263 4.41 3.44 4.68
CA TYR A 263 5.56 4.30 4.42
C TYR A 263 6.57 3.77 3.42
N ILE A 264 7.28 4.70 2.78
CA ILE A 264 8.36 4.41 1.84
C ILE A 264 9.59 3.94 2.62
N LEU A 265 10.09 2.75 2.27
CA LEU A 265 11.39 2.24 2.67
C LEU A 265 12.48 2.72 1.71
N TYR A 266 12.16 2.73 0.41
CA TYR A 266 13.05 3.20 -0.65
C TYR A 266 12.23 3.68 -1.86
N LYS A 267 12.68 4.75 -2.52
CA LYS A 267 12.15 5.16 -3.83
C LYS A 267 13.27 5.66 -4.73
N LYS A 268 13.16 5.40 -6.04
CA LYS A 268 14.07 5.96 -7.05
C LYS A 268 13.31 6.31 -8.33
N PHE A 269 13.53 7.52 -8.82
CA PHE A 269 13.06 7.93 -10.13
C PHE A 269 14.04 7.46 -11.21
N LYS A 270 13.54 6.79 -12.25
CA LYS A 270 14.31 6.36 -13.42
C LYS A 270 13.38 5.91 -14.55
N ASN A 271 13.77 6.16 -15.80
CA ASN A 271 13.03 5.81 -17.00
C ASN A 271 11.58 6.33 -16.89
N PHE A 272 11.41 7.61 -16.55
CA PHE A 272 10.08 8.23 -16.44
C PHE A 272 9.11 7.53 -15.46
N GLY A 273 9.60 7.06 -14.32
CA GLY A 273 8.76 6.44 -13.29
C GLY A 273 9.52 6.09 -12.02
N TRP A 274 8.79 5.61 -11.02
CA TRP A 274 9.30 5.35 -9.68
C TRP A 274 9.39 3.87 -9.36
N ASP A 275 10.57 3.42 -8.97
CA ASP A 275 10.75 2.14 -8.30
C ASP A 275 10.55 2.37 -6.80
N VAL A 276 9.61 1.66 -6.17
CA VAL A 276 9.19 1.88 -4.80
C VAL A 276 9.25 0.59 -4.00
N ILE A 277 9.82 0.67 -2.80
CA ILE A 277 9.70 -0.34 -1.75
C ILE A 277 9.02 0.34 -0.58
N ALA A 278 7.92 -0.24 -0.11
CA ALA A 278 7.11 0.33 0.94
C ALA A 278 6.72 -0.73 1.96
N LYS A 279 6.50 -0.30 3.21
CA LYS A 279 5.83 -1.10 4.23
C LYS A 279 4.40 -0.60 4.36
N ILE A 280 3.43 -1.51 4.25
CA ILE A 280 1.99 -1.29 4.38
C ILE A 280 1.51 -2.17 5.55
N GLU A 281 1.20 -1.53 6.67
CA GLU A 281 0.98 -2.16 7.97
C GLU A 281 2.14 -3.11 8.32
N ASN A 282 1.92 -4.41 8.29
CA ASN A 282 2.90 -5.44 8.60
C ASN A 282 3.58 -6.05 7.35
N LYS A 283 3.23 -5.61 6.14
CA LYS A 283 3.71 -6.23 4.89
C LYS A 283 4.63 -5.30 4.12
N VAL A 284 5.67 -5.85 3.48
CA VAL A 284 6.54 -5.13 2.55
C VAL A 284 6.18 -5.48 1.12
N VAL A 285 6.07 -4.44 0.30
CA VAL A 285 5.76 -4.54 -1.13
C VAL A 285 6.79 -3.76 -1.93
N ALA A 286 7.15 -4.30 -3.09
CA ALA A 286 8.02 -3.66 -4.07
C ALA A 286 7.29 -3.57 -5.41
N TYR A 287 7.27 -2.39 -6.00
CA TYR A 287 6.48 -2.12 -7.20
C TYR A 287 7.01 -0.92 -7.97
N ARG A 288 6.53 -0.77 -9.21
CA ARG A 288 6.80 0.40 -10.03
C ARG A 288 5.55 1.26 -10.16
N VAL A 289 5.70 2.57 -10.01
CA VAL A 289 4.68 3.56 -10.31
C VAL A 289 5.10 4.30 -11.59
N PRO A 290 4.48 4.06 -12.75
CA PRO A 290 4.88 4.60 -14.05
C PRO A 290 4.37 6.03 -14.27
N PHE A 291 4.64 6.89 -13.30
CA PHE A 291 4.20 8.29 -13.27
C PHE A 291 5.39 9.20 -13.04
N LEU A 292 5.35 10.39 -13.64
CA LEU A 292 6.42 11.38 -13.50
C LEU A 292 6.36 12.06 -12.13
N GLU A 293 5.15 12.29 -11.64
CA GLU A 293 4.88 13.22 -10.55
C GLU A 293 5.54 12.79 -9.24
N GLU A 294 6.17 13.75 -8.55
CA GLU A 294 6.92 13.49 -7.30
C GLU A 294 6.06 12.89 -6.18
N TYR A 295 4.77 13.23 -6.16
CA TYR A 295 3.81 12.73 -5.19
C TYR A 295 3.31 11.31 -5.50
N ALA A 296 3.59 10.76 -6.69
CA ALA A 296 3.03 9.48 -7.14
C ALA A 296 3.36 8.31 -6.19
N PRO A 297 4.60 8.16 -5.65
CA PRO A 297 4.91 7.15 -4.65
C PRO A 297 4.11 7.31 -3.34
N THR A 298 3.85 8.54 -2.89
CA THR A 298 3.07 8.76 -1.66
C THR A 298 1.59 8.46 -1.89
N ASN A 299 1.06 8.83 -3.05
CA ASN A 299 -0.32 8.50 -3.44
C ASN A 299 -0.52 6.98 -3.54
N SER A 300 0.45 6.25 -4.10
CA SER A 300 0.38 4.79 -4.17
C SER A 300 0.41 4.12 -2.80
N LEU A 301 1.08 4.69 -1.79
CA LEU A 301 0.98 4.20 -0.41
C LEU A 301 -0.46 4.26 0.12
N GLY A 302 -1.15 5.39 -0.09
CA GLY A 302 -2.52 5.55 0.37
C GLY A 302 -3.47 4.57 -0.33
N VAL A 303 -3.27 4.34 -1.63
CA VAL A 303 -4.03 3.34 -2.42
C VAL A 303 -3.80 1.92 -1.90
N LEU A 304 -2.55 1.52 -1.66
CA LEU A 304 -2.22 0.19 -1.13
C LEU A 304 -2.69 0.00 0.31
N LEU A 305 -2.60 1.04 1.15
CA LEU A 305 -3.15 1.02 2.50
C LEU A 305 -4.68 0.88 2.48
N CYS A 306 -5.36 1.58 1.57
CA CYS A 306 -6.80 1.42 1.39
C CYS A 306 -7.14 -0.01 0.95
N THR A 307 -6.38 -0.56 0.00
CA THR A 307 -6.52 -1.95 -0.47
C THR A 307 -6.37 -2.95 0.67
N TYR A 308 -5.36 -2.78 1.53
CA TYR A 308 -5.14 -3.61 2.72
C TYR A 308 -6.37 -3.60 3.63
N HIS A 309 -6.91 -2.42 3.95
CA HIS A 309 -8.06 -2.27 4.85
C HIS A 309 -9.40 -2.69 4.22
N LEU A 310 -9.46 -2.84 2.89
CA LEU A 310 -10.58 -3.48 2.19
C LEU A 310 -10.53 -5.01 2.29
N GLY A 311 -9.39 -5.60 2.72
CA GLY A 311 -9.18 -7.04 2.81
C GLY A 311 -8.72 -7.68 1.51
N PHE A 312 -8.18 -6.89 0.57
CA PHE A 312 -7.67 -7.37 -0.72
C PHE A 312 -6.15 -7.63 -0.67
N ASP A 313 -5.65 -8.43 -1.61
CA ASP A 313 -4.24 -8.78 -1.70
C ASP A 313 -3.40 -7.57 -2.17
N ILE A 314 -2.56 -7.09 -1.26
CA ILE A 314 -1.70 -5.93 -1.53
C ILE A 314 -0.53 -6.24 -2.46
N HIS A 315 -0.07 -7.49 -2.56
CA HIS A 315 1.01 -7.89 -3.45
C HIS A 315 0.47 -7.93 -4.88
N GLU A 316 -0.74 -8.45 -5.09
CA GLU A 316 -1.42 -8.36 -6.39
C GLU A 316 -1.72 -6.91 -6.78
N ALA A 317 -2.17 -6.08 -5.83
CA ALA A 317 -2.39 -4.66 -6.08
C ALA A 317 -1.10 -3.91 -6.41
N ALA A 318 -0.02 -4.17 -5.68
CA ALA A 318 1.31 -3.62 -5.95
C ALA A 318 1.82 -4.05 -7.35
N ASN A 319 1.60 -5.31 -7.75
CA ASN A 319 1.91 -5.79 -9.10
C ASN A 319 1.05 -5.12 -10.18
N SER A 320 -0.18 -4.73 -9.86
CA SER A 320 -1.08 -4.07 -10.81
C SER A 320 -0.61 -2.64 -11.16
N PHE A 321 0.09 -1.95 -10.25
CA PHE A 321 0.65 -0.61 -10.52
C PHE A 321 1.56 -0.55 -11.75
N TYR A 322 2.17 -1.65 -12.19
CA TYR A 322 3.03 -1.64 -13.38
C TYR A 322 2.30 -1.27 -14.67
N ASN A 323 1.00 -1.59 -14.75
CA ASN A 323 0.17 -1.38 -15.94
C ASN A 323 -0.84 -0.25 -15.76
N ILE A 324 -0.68 0.55 -14.70
CA ILE A 324 -1.57 1.66 -14.43
C ILE A 324 -1.35 2.78 -15.46
N GLU A 325 -2.44 3.43 -15.85
CA GLU A 325 -2.43 4.57 -16.77
C GLU A 325 -3.11 5.75 -16.08
N ASN A 326 -2.57 6.95 -16.30
CA ASN A 326 -3.20 8.17 -15.81
C ASN A 326 -4.49 8.45 -16.59
N LEU A 327 -5.51 8.94 -15.90
CA LEU A 327 -6.65 9.55 -16.57
C LEU A 327 -6.20 10.87 -17.22
N LYS A 328 -6.83 11.26 -18.34
CA LYS A 328 -6.55 12.53 -19.05
C LYS A 328 -6.45 13.76 -18.12
N SER A 329 -7.23 13.76 -17.04
CA SER A 329 -7.28 14.85 -16.05
C SER A 329 -6.07 14.97 -15.11
N SER A 330 -5.10 14.06 -15.16
CA SER A 330 -4.02 13.94 -14.17
C SER A 330 -2.61 14.11 -14.73
N GLY A 331 -2.50 14.56 -15.98
CA GLY A 331 -1.24 14.63 -16.72
C GLY A 331 -1.02 13.36 -17.54
N VAL A 332 -0.79 13.49 -18.85
CA VAL A 332 -0.51 12.34 -19.71
C VAL A 332 0.84 12.50 -20.38
N PHE A 333 1.64 11.44 -20.32
CA PHE A 333 2.98 11.41 -20.89
C PHE A 333 3.02 10.50 -22.11
N TYR A 334 3.42 11.08 -23.23
CA TYR A 334 3.42 10.44 -24.55
C TYR A 334 4.83 10.40 -25.15
N LYS A 335 5.07 9.37 -25.94
CA LYS A 335 6.06 9.39 -27.02
C LYS A 335 5.36 9.95 -28.25
N ALA A 336 5.90 11.00 -28.83
CA ALA A 336 5.36 11.67 -30.00
C ALA A 336 6.28 11.49 -31.20
N SER A 337 5.72 11.47 -32.41
CA SER A 337 6.48 11.57 -33.65
C SER A 337 5.81 12.51 -34.63
N TYR A 338 6.57 13.46 -35.19
CA TYR A 338 6.09 14.44 -36.17
C TYR A 338 7.25 14.97 -37.01
N LYS A 339 7.05 15.23 -38.30
CA LYS A 339 8.09 15.70 -39.25
C LYS A 339 9.43 14.94 -39.12
N ASN A 340 9.39 13.61 -39.04
CA ASN A 340 10.55 12.71 -38.85
C ASN A 340 11.34 12.91 -37.55
N LYS A 341 10.78 13.62 -36.55
CA LYS A 341 11.36 13.77 -35.21
C LYS A 341 10.59 12.89 -34.23
N SER A 342 11.29 12.20 -33.33
CA SER A 342 10.71 11.51 -32.18
C SER A 342 11.04 12.27 -30.89
N PHE A 343 10.03 12.62 -30.12
CA PHE A 343 10.17 13.43 -28.90
C PHE A 343 9.17 12.98 -27.83
N PHE A 344 9.20 13.63 -26.67
CA PHE A 344 8.29 13.38 -25.56
C PHE A 344 7.30 14.52 -25.41
N LEU A 345 6.04 14.21 -25.14
CA LEU A 345 5.00 15.18 -24.84
C LEU A 345 4.44 14.92 -23.44
N TYR A 346 4.46 15.93 -22.58
CA TYR A 346 3.79 15.91 -21.28
C TYR A 346 2.62 16.89 -21.27
N ASP A 347 1.41 16.36 -21.43
CA ASP A 347 0.16 17.11 -21.41
C ASP A 347 -0.35 17.30 -19.98
N GLN A 348 -0.24 18.52 -19.47
CA GLN A 348 -0.89 19.02 -18.26
C GLN A 348 -1.74 20.29 -18.55
N SER A 349 -2.32 20.37 -19.75
CA SER A 349 -3.07 21.53 -20.22
C SER A 349 -4.37 21.79 -19.41
N ASN A 350 -5.02 20.74 -18.93
CA ASN A 350 -6.39 20.80 -18.41
C ASN A 350 -6.55 21.24 -16.94
N ARG A 351 -5.46 21.53 -16.19
CA ARG A 351 -5.54 21.87 -14.75
C ARG A 351 -4.31 22.61 -14.23
N GLY A 352 -4.49 23.70 -13.48
CA GLY A 352 -3.40 24.31 -12.72
C GLY A 352 -3.82 25.45 -11.81
N GLY A 353 -3.56 25.32 -10.51
CA GLY A 353 -3.35 26.45 -9.60
C GLY A 353 -1.87 26.49 -9.20
N ILE A 354 -1.48 27.45 -8.34
CA ILE A 354 -0.07 27.63 -7.99
C ILE A 354 0.64 26.35 -7.48
N GLU A 355 -0.04 25.54 -6.67
CA GLU A 355 0.49 24.27 -6.15
C GLU A 355 0.72 23.24 -7.27
N GLY A 356 -0.10 23.27 -8.32
CA GLY A 356 0.07 22.43 -9.51
C GLY A 356 1.32 22.81 -10.29
N TYR A 357 1.60 24.10 -10.44
CA TYR A 357 2.84 24.59 -11.06
C TYR A 357 4.08 24.26 -10.23
N ILE A 358 4.00 24.41 -8.90
CA ILE A 358 5.09 24.02 -7.98
C ILE A 358 5.40 22.53 -8.15
N SER A 359 4.38 21.67 -8.14
CA SER A 359 4.55 20.23 -8.37
C SER A 359 5.12 19.91 -9.75
N PHE A 360 4.73 20.66 -10.78
CA PHE A 360 5.21 20.48 -12.14
C PHE A 360 6.70 20.78 -12.27
N PHE A 361 7.18 21.93 -11.78
CA PHE A 361 8.61 22.26 -11.86
C PHE A 361 9.48 21.30 -11.02
N LYS A 362 8.98 20.85 -9.86
CA LYS A 362 9.64 19.79 -9.08
C LYS A 362 9.71 18.47 -9.86
N THR A 363 8.68 18.15 -10.62
CA THR A 363 8.66 16.95 -11.49
C THR A 363 9.69 17.07 -12.61
N LEU A 364 9.76 18.23 -13.28
CA LEU A 364 10.74 18.48 -14.34
C LEU A 364 12.18 18.37 -13.84
N LYS A 365 12.47 18.81 -12.61
CA LYS A 365 13.80 18.66 -11.98
C LYS A 365 14.26 17.19 -11.91
N LEU A 366 13.35 16.23 -11.83
CA LEU A 366 13.69 14.81 -11.74
C LEU A 366 14.11 14.20 -13.08
N ILE A 367 13.65 14.80 -14.18
CA ILE A 367 13.94 14.33 -15.54
C ILE A 367 15.34 14.79 -15.89
N SER A 368 16.24 13.82 -16.11
CA SER A 368 17.66 14.10 -16.35
C SER A 368 17.99 14.27 -17.83
N ASN A 369 19.12 14.93 -18.11
CA ASN A 369 19.64 15.08 -19.47
C ASN A 369 20.18 13.76 -20.06
N GLU A 370 20.25 12.68 -19.26
CA GLU A 370 20.51 11.33 -19.79
C GLU A 370 19.26 10.73 -20.47
N GLU A 371 18.07 11.21 -20.11
CA GLU A 371 16.79 10.69 -20.63
C GLU A 371 16.25 11.52 -21.81
N ILE A 372 16.56 12.82 -21.83
CA ILE A 372 16.07 13.80 -22.82
C ILE A 372 17.16 14.80 -23.19
N ASN A 373 16.99 15.51 -24.30
CA ASN A 373 17.93 16.55 -24.75
C ASN A 373 17.62 17.92 -24.15
N ARG A 374 16.41 18.44 -24.39
CA ARG A 374 15.95 19.75 -23.89
C ARG A 374 14.54 19.70 -23.34
N LYS A 375 14.21 20.62 -22.44
CA LYS A 375 12.86 20.83 -21.89
C LYS A 375 12.27 22.11 -22.48
N ILE A 376 11.18 21.95 -23.20
CA ILE A 376 10.39 23.02 -23.81
C ILE A 376 9.06 23.12 -23.06
N LEU A 377 8.67 24.32 -22.64
CA LEU A 377 7.40 24.55 -21.94
C LEU A 377 6.53 25.53 -22.73
N LEU A 378 5.30 25.13 -23.04
CA LEU A 378 4.21 26.02 -23.45
C LEU A 378 3.25 26.21 -22.27
N THR A 379 3.06 27.45 -21.81
CA THR A 379 2.29 27.70 -20.58
C THR A 379 1.42 28.96 -20.60
N SER A 380 0.36 28.97 -19.79
CA SER A 380 -0.46 30.16 -19.53
C SER A 380 -0.07 30.83 -18.21
N GLU A 381 -0.84 31.81 -17.75
CA GLU A 381 -0.62 32.53 -16.50
C GLU A 381 -0.57 31.66 -15.22
N PHE A 382 -0.20 32.30 -14.12
CA PHE A 382 -0.25 31.72 -12.78
C PHE A 382 -1.40 32.31 -11.99
N VAL A 383 -2.10 31.47 -11.24
CA VAL A 383 -3.20 31.90 -10.37
C VAL A 383 -2.95 31.36 -8.95
N ASP A 384 -2.85 32.28 -7.98
CA ASP A 384 -2.76 31.99 -6.55
C ASP A 384 -3.86 32.74 -5.78
N TYR A 385 -4.54 32.04 -4.88
CA TYR A 385 -5.57 32.60 -4.00
C TYR A 385 -5.22 32.26 -2.54
N LYS A 386 -5.16 33.27 -1.68
CA LYS A 386 -5.05 33.10 -0.22
C LYS A 386 -6.16 33.88 0.46
N ASP A 387 -6.81 33.24 1.41
CA ASP A 387 -7.98 33.71 2.12
C ASP A 387 -9.13 34.25 1.26
N GLY A 388 -9.14 33.81 0.00
CA GLY A 388 -10.13 34.18 -1.00
C GLY A 388 -9.81 35.41 -1.84
N GLU A 389 -8.60 35.95 -1.68
CA GLU A 389 -8.09 37.07 -2.46
C GLU A 389 -6.96 36.60 -3.38
N MET A 390 -6.93 37.15 -4.60
CA MET A 390 -5.84 36.88 -5.55
C MET A 390 -4.54 37.43 -4.98
N GLN A 391 -3.49 36.61 -4.99
CA GLN A 391 -2.20 36.96 -4.42
C GLN A 391 -1.18 37.23 -5.52
N LEU A 392 -0.20 38.07 -5.18
CA LEU A 392 1.00 38.20 -6.00
C LEU A 392 1.79 36.89 -5.95
N ILE A 393 2.30 36.50 -7.12
CA ILE A 393 3.15 35.33 -7.26
C ILE A 393 4.52 35.63 -6.65
N ASP A 394 4.99 34.74 -5.76
CA ASP A 394 6.34 34.81 -5.22
C ASP A 394 7.37 34.54 -6.32
N SER A 395 7.82 35.62 -6.95
CA SER A 395 8.70 35.55 -8.12
C SER A 395 10.04 34.90 -7.78
N LYS A 396 10.63 35.18 -6.61
CA LYS A 396 11.93 34.61 -6.20
C LYS A 396 11.84 33.09 -6.00
N TYR A 397 10.74 32.63 -5.41
CA TYR A 397 10.50 31.21 -5.25
C TYR A 397 10.35 30.51 -6.61
N PHE A 398 9.60 31.11 -7.54
CA PHE A 398 9.44 30.55 -8.89
C PHE A 398 10.70 30.60 -9.74
N GLN A 399 11.51 31.66 -9.64
CA GLN A 399 12.84 31.73 -10.26
C GLN A 399 13.68 30.52 -9.85
N THR A 400 13.71 30.22 -8.54
CA THR A 400 14.44 29.07 -8.00
C THR A 400 13.90 27.74 -8.55
N LEU A 401 12.57 27.58 -8.63
CA LEU A 401 11.95 26.37 -9.16
C LEU A 401 12.21 26.17 -10.65
N ILE A 402 12.04 27.22 -11.47
CA ILE A 402 12.23 27.17 -12.92
C ILE A 402 13.70 26.87 -13.24
N LYS A 403 14.64 27.55 -12.59
CA LYS A 403 16.08 27.26 -12.74
C LYS A 403 16.42 25.83 -12.35
N ALA A 404 15.94 25.37 -11.19
CA ALA A 404 16.19 24.01 -10.72
C ALA A 404 15.52 22.94 -11.59
N SER A 405 14.49 23.31 -12.37
CA SER A 405 13.84 22.39 -13.31
C SER A 405 14.70 22.09 -14.55
N GLY A 406 15.71 22.93 -14.83
CA GLY A 406 16.53 22.83 -16.04
C GLY A 406 15.71 23.06 -17.31
N LEU A 407 14.80 24.04 -17.28
CA LEU A 407 14.01 24.43 -18.44
C LEU A 407 14.88 25.18 -19.44
N ASP A 408 14.87 24.76 -20.71
CA ASP A 408 15.71 25.35 -21.76
C ASP A 408 14.96 26.39 -22.60
N VAL A 409 13.67 26.13 -22.85
CA VAL A 409 12.85 26.95 -23.76
C VAL A 409 11.46 27.14 -23.17
N LEU A 410 10.97 28.38 -23.21
CA LEU A 410 9.66 28.78 -22.75
C LEU A 410 8.92 29.54 -23.85
N TYR A 411 7.73 29.05 -24.16
CA TYR A 411 6.67 29.76 -24.87
C TYR A 411 5.53 30.02 -23.90
N SER A 412 4.88 31.18 -24.03
CA SER A 412 3.76 31.50 -23.16
C SER A 412 2.58 32.11 -23.88
N VAL A 413 1.40 31.91 -23.31
CA VAL A 413 0.15 32.45 -23.84
C VAL A 413 -0.61 33.29 -22.82
N GLU A 414 -1.72 33.89 -23.26
CA GLU A 414 -2.72 34.54 -22.41
C GLU A 414 -2.11 35.64 -21.52
N LYS A 415 -2.24 35.57 -20.20
CA LYS A 415 -1.78 36.63 -19.28
C LYS A 415 -0.40 36.38 -18.69
N PHE A 416 0.37 35.43 -19.24
CA PHE A 416 1.69 35.12 -18.68
C PHE A 416 2.65 36.30 -18.66
N SER A 417 2.53 37.26 -19.59
CA SER A 417 3.37 38.47 -19.62
C SER A 417 3.31 39.29 -18.31
N GLU A 418 2.21 39.22 -17.57
CA GLU A 418 2.06 39.82 -16.22
C GLU A 418 2.97 39.15 -15.17
N HIS A 419 3.55 37.98 -15.47
CA HIS A 419 4.37 37.17 -14.58
C HIS A 419 5.83 37.05 -15.02
N ILE A 420 6.30 37.85 -15.99
CA ILE A 420 7.67 37.77 -16.52
C ILE A 420 8.77 37.74 -15.44
N ASN A 421 8.53 38.38 -14.29
CA ASN A 421 9.47 38.44 -13.18
C ASN A 421 9.76 37.09 -12.51
N VAL A 422 8.97 36.04 -12.77
CA VAL A 422 9.27 34.67 -12.33
C VAL A 422 10.48 34.06 -13.05
N LEU A 423 10.94 34.68 -14.14
CA LEU A 423 12.11 34.25 -14.89
C LEU A 423 13.34 35.05 -14.45
N GLU A 424 14.33 34.34 -13.89
CA GLU A 424 15.64 34.92 -13.57
C GLU A 424 16.44 35.15 -14.86
N ASP A 425 16.49 34.11 -15.71
CA ASP A 425 17.04 34.18 -17.05
C ASP A 425 15.90 34.40 -18.05
N LYS A 426 15.85 35.58 -18.67
CA LYS A 426 14.83 35.91 -19.67
C LYS A 426 15.14 35.34 -21.05
N SER A 427 16.36 34.85 -21.29
CA SER A 427 16.78 34.35 -22.61
C SER A 427 16.09 33.03 -23.01
N ILE A 428 15.59 32.28 -22.01
CA ILE A 428 14.80 31.07 -22.26
C ILE A 428 13.39 31.38 -22.80
N TRP A 429 12.88 32.60 -22.58
CA TRP A 429 11.56 33.01 -23.05
C TRP A 429 11.63 33.44 -24.51
N LYS A 430 11.15 32.57 -25.40
CA LYS A 430 11.27 32.76 -26.86
C LYS A 430 10.21 33.68 -27.41
N ASN A 431 8.95 33.42 -27.08
CA ASN A 431 7.83 34.18 -27.62
C ASN A 431 6.62 34.15 -26.67
N HIS A 432 5.74 35.13 -26.84
CA HIS A 432 4.47 35.27 -26.15
C HIS A 432 3.37 35.73 -27.10
N SER A 433 2.18 35.15 -26.97
CA SER A 433 0.98 35.63 -27.66
C SER A 433 -0.23 35.52 -26.76
N ILE A 434 -1.29 36.29 -27.01
CA ILE A 434 -2.54 36.12 -26.26
C ILE A 434 -3.19 34.78 -26.62
N ASP A 435 -3.06 34.34 -27.88
CA ASP A 435 -3.63 33.09 -28.40
C ASP A 435 -2.52 32.17 -28.92
N PHE A 436 -2.62 30.88 -28.60
CA PHE A 436 -1.65 29.87 -29.05
C PHE A 436 -1.64 29.74 -30.58
N GLU A 437 -2.75 30.10 -31.25
CA GLU A 437 -2.87 30.04 -32.71
C GLU A 437 -1.75 30.80 -33.44
N ASN A 438 -1.23 31.86 -32.84
CA ASN A 438 -0.18 32.70 -33.44
C ASN A 438 1.25 32.14 -33.26
N ILE A 439 1.45 31.17 -32.35
CA ILE A 439 2.78 30.64 -32.01
C ILE A 439 2.88 29.12 -32.16
N LYS A 440 1.78 28.43 -32.49
CA LYS A 440 1.71 26.96 -32.56
C LYS A 440 2.75 26.35 -33.51
N ASP A 441 2.96 26.95 -34.68
CA ASP A 441 3.88 26.44 -35.69
C ASP A 441 5.33 26.64 -35.23
N GLU A 442 5.64 27.80 -34.64
CA GLU A 442 6.95 28.08 -34.06
C GLU A 442 7.31 27.10 -32.93
N VAL A 443 6.35 26.82 -32.04
CA VAL A 443 6.51 25.83 -30.97
C VAL A 443 6.83 24.44 -31.55
N LEU A 444 6.13 24.02 -32.61
CA LEU A 444 6.34 22.71 -33.23
C LEU A 444 7.67 22.62 -33.99
N ASP A 445 8.09 23.71 -34.63
CA ASP A 445 9.33 23.75 -35.40
C ASP A 445 10.58 23.80 -34.49
N GLU A 446 10.47 24.40 -33.31
CA GLU A 446 11.52 24.44 -32.29
C GLU A 446 11.88 23.06 -31.73
N ILE A 447 10.95 22.10 -31.74
CA ILE A 447 11.16 20.75 -31.19
C ILE A 447 12.24 20.02 -31.99
N LYS A 448 13.20 19.39 -31.30
CA LYS A 448 14.24 18.52 -31.87
C LYS A 448 14.06 17.07 -31.41
N GLU A 449 14.84 16.17 -32.02
CA GLU A 449 14.88 14.77 -31.62
C GLU A 449 15.15 14.64 -30.12
N ASN A 450 14.37 13.78 -29.46
CA ASN A 450 14.47 13.46 -28.03
C ASN A 450 14.28 14.65 -27.05
N ASP A 451 13.67 15.75 -27.51
CA ASP A 451 13.21 16.83 -26.62
C ASP A 451 11.98 16.42 -25.81
N LEU A 452 11.71 17.16 -24.73
CA LEU A 452 10.50 17.08 -23.93
C LEU A 452 9.68 18.36 -24.09
N LEU A 453 8.57 18.29 -24.81
CA LEU A 453 7.54 19.33 -24.84
C LEU A 453 6.58 19.14 -23.67
N CYS A 454 6.44 20.15 -22.83
CA CYS A 454 5.45 20.22 -21.78
C CYS A 454 4.39 21.27 -22.12
N VAL A 455 3.12 20.94 -21.93
CA VAL A 455 2.01 21.89 -22.05
C VAL A 455 1.32 22.01 -20.71
N LYS A 456 1.34 23.20 -20.10
CA LYS A 456 0.85 23.42 -18.73
C LYS A 456 -0.02 24.68 -18.68
N GLY A 457 -1.30 24.52 -18.34
CA GLY A 457 -2.22 25.65 -18.20
C GLY A 457 -2.96 25.68 -16.87
N ILE A 458 -3.63 26.81 -16.63
CA ILE A 458 -4.72 26.91 -15.65
C ILE A 458 -6.00 26.26 -16.20
N PHE A 459 -7.03 26.11 -15.38
CA PHE A 459 -8.26 25.43 -15.80
C PHE A 459 -9.00 26.15 -16.92
N GLU A 460 -8.93 27.48 -16.93
CA GLU A 460 -9.59 28.38 -17.88
C GLU A 460 -8.80 28.58 -19.18
N SER A 461 -7.55 28.09 -19.23
CA SER A 461 -6.68 28.30 -20.39
C SER A 461 -7.18 27.56 -21.63
N ASN A 462 -6.86 28.11 -22.81
CA ASN A 462 -7.17 27.50 -24.11
C ASN A 462 -6.12 26.44 -24.55
N LEU A 463 -5.13 26.13 -23.72
CA LEU A 463 -4.11 25.12 -24.02
C LEU A 463 -4.63 23.69 -24.28
N PRO A 464 -5.80 23.24 -23.77
CA PRO A 464 -6.39 21.99 -24.20
C PRO A 464 -6.70 21.96 -25.71
N ALA A 465 -7.05 23.10 -26.30
CA ALA A 465 -7.29 23.21 -27.73
C ALA A 465 -5.99 23.04 -28.54
N PHE A 466 -4.85 23.52 -28.05
CA PHE A 466 -3.54 23.23 -28.65
C PHE A 466 -3.26 21.72 -28.68
N ILE A 467 -3.56 21.00 -27.60
CA ILE A 467 -3.39 19.54 -27.54
C ILE A 467 -4.30 18.82 -28.55
N GLU A 468 -5.54 19.27 -28.73
CA GLU A 468 -6.42 18.70 -29.75
C GLU A 468 -5.99 19.08 -31.17
N TYR A 469 -5.47 20.29 -31.38
CA TYR A 469 -4.87 20.71 -32.64
C TYR A 469 -3.72 19.79 -33.05
N ILE A 470 -2.71 19.57 -32.18
CA ILE A 470 -1.56 18.71 -32.53
C ILE A 470 -1.96 17.26 -32.79
N LYS A 471 -3.01 16.75 -32.11
CA LYS A 471 -3.52 15.39 -32.36
C LYS A 471 -4.17 15.22 -33.73
N ASN A 472 -4.70 16.32 -34.29
CA ASN A 472 -5.38 16.32 -35.58
C ASN A 472 -4.44 16.67 -36.74
N LEU A 473 -3.17 16.98 -36.48
CA LEU A 473 -2.18 17.23 -37.52
C LEU A 473 -1.87 15.94 -38.31
N GLU A 474 -1.81 16.08 -39.64
CA GLU A 474 -1.43 14.98 -40.51
C GLU A 474 -0.01 14.50 -40.19
N GLY A 475 0.15 13.18 -40.04
CA GLY A 475 1.44 12.57 -39.70
C GLY A 475 1.87 12.68 -38.23
N PHE A 476 1.13 13.39 -37.38
CA PHE A 476 1.41 13.45 -35.94
C PHE A 476 0.91 12.16 -35.26
N LYS A 477 1.81 11.47 -34.54
CA LYS A 477 1.46 10.23 -33.82
C LYS A 477 1.77 10.39 -32.34
N LEU A 478 0.86 9.89 -31.51
CA LEU A 478 1.03 9.80 -30.06
C LEU A 478 0.90 8.36 -29.59
N GLU A 479 1.85 7.93 -28.78
CA GLU A 479 1.79 6.69 -28.04
C GLU A 479 1.94 6.98 -26.55
N THR A 480 0.97 6.57 -25.72
CA THR A 480 1.10 6.69 -24.26
C THR A 480 2.29 5.85 -23.80
N ILE A 481 3.19 6.44 -23.02
CA ILE A 481 4.35 5.71 -22.50
C ILE A 481 3.87 4.75 -21.41
N LYS A 482 3.83 3.47 -21.75
CA LYS A 482 3.56 2.38 -20.80
C LYS A 482 4.86 1.85 -20.22
N SER A 483 4.79 1.22 -19.05
CA SER A 483 5.90 0.40 -18.56
C SER A 483 6.24 -0.70 -19.58
N THR A 484 7.35 -0.55 -20.31
CA THR A 484 7.83 -1.57 -21.26
C THR A 484 8.33 -2.82 -20.53
N PRO A 485 8.33 -4.02 -21.14
CA PRO A 485 8.95 -5.22 -20.55
C PRO A 485 10.41 -5.00 -20.10
N ARG A 486 11.17 -4.18 -20.83
CA ARG A 486 12.54 -3.77 -20.46
C ARG A 486 12.58 -2.89 -19.22
N MET A 487 11.57 -2.04 -19.02
CA MET A 487 11.38 -1.27 -17.78
C MET A 487 10.86 -2.14 -16.63
N ARG A 488 10.14 -3.24 -16.94
CA ARG A 488 9.67 -4.24 -15.96
C ARG A 488 10.80 -5.14 -15.43
N SER A 489 11.71 -5.59 -16.30
CA SER A 489 12.70 -6.64 -15.98
C SER A 489 13.73 -6.28 -14.90
N LYS A 490 14.02 -4.99 -14.67
CA LYS A 490 14.93 -4.55 -13.59
C LYS A 490 14.28 -4.56 -12.19
N ASN A 491 12.95 -4.54 -12.12
CA ASN A 491 12.18 -4.61 -10.87
C ASN A 491 11.59 -6.01 -10.61
N GLU A 492 11.79 -6.96 -11.53
CA GLU A 492 11.32 -8.34 -11.36
C GLU A 492 11.94 -9.04 -10.15
N SER A 493 13.10 -8.58 -9.67
CA SER A 493 13.80 -9.30 -8.61
C SER A 493 13.04 -9.34 -7.28
N LEU A 494 12.13 -8.41 -7.03
CA LEU A 494 11.23 -8.45 -5.87
C LEU A 494 9.79 -8.80 -6.25
N ARG A 495 9.50 -9.02 -7.53
CA ARG A 495 8.18 -9.39 -8.02
C ARG A 495 7.82 -10.79 -7.53
N GLN A 496 6.54 -10.98 -7.19
CA GLN A 496 5.95 -12.21 -6.60
C GLN A 496 6.48 -12.58 -5.22
N LEU A 497 7.48 -11.87 -4.69
CA LEU A 497 7.89 -12.04 -3.31
C LEU A 497 6.84 -11.43 -2.39
N ARG A 498 6.42 -12.19 -1.38
CA ARG A 498 5.52 -11.71 -0.33
C ARG A 498 6.18 -11.72 1.03
N THR A 499 5.60 -11.03 2.01
CA THR A 499 6.11 -11.10 3.39
C THR A 499 5.86 -12.49 3.97
N LEU A 500 6.79 -13.00 4.79
CA LEU A 500 6.61 -14.24 5.55
C LEU A 500 5.43 -14.12 6.52
N GLU A 501 4.51 -15.09 6.49
CA GLU A 501 3.33 -15.13 7.34
C GLU A 501 3.31 -16.43 8.17
N VAL A 502 2.64 -16.43 9.32
CA VAL A 502 2.62 -17.61 10.21
C VAL A 502 2.08 -18.87 9.52
N ASN A 503 1.11 -18.72 8.61
CA ASN A 503 0.53 -19.82 7.85
C ASN A 503 1.54 -20.56 6.94
N ASP A 504 2.71 -19.97 6.68
CA ASP A 504 3.79 -20.59 5.91
C ASP A 504 4.48 -21.73 6.67
N ILE A 505 4.23 -21.89 7.97
CA ILE A 505 4.85 -22.91 8.81
C ILE A 505 4.61 -24.33 8.29
N LYS A 506 3.42 -24.60 7.71
CA LYS A 506 3.06 -25.93 7.20
C LYS A 506 3.96 -26.35 6.03
N ASP A 507 4.09 -25.49 5.02
CA ASP A 507 4.96 -25.76 3.88
C ASP A 507 6.43 -25.76 4.26
N PHE A 508 6.82 -24.86 5.19
CA PHE A 508 8.18 -24.80 5.68
C PHE A 508 8.57 -26.12 6.37
N LYS A 509 7.77 -26.59 7.34
CA LYS A 509 7.99 -27.85 8.07
C LYS A 509 8.06 -29.06 7.14
N LYS A 510 7.24 -29.11 6.10
CA LYS A 510 7.29 -30.18 5.07
C LYS A 510 8.71 -30.33 4.51
N TYR A 511 9.38 -29.24 4.15
CA TYR A 511 10.74 -29.30 3.60
C TYR A 511 11.81 -29.57 4.67
N ILE A 512 11.65 -29.03 5.87
CA ILE A 512 12.54 -29.32 7.01
C ILE A 512 12.54 -30.83 7.33
N ASN A 513 11.37 -31.47 7.33
CA ASN A 513 11.24 -32.92 7.51
C ASN A 513 11.86 -33.70 6.35
N LEU A 514 11.57 -33.31 5.10
CA LEU A 514 12.10 -33.96 3.89
C LEU A 514 13.63 -33.96 3.87
N GLU A 515 14.25 -32.84 4.23
CA GLU A 515 15.71 -32.67 4.23
C GLU A 515 16.37 -33.02 5.58
N LYS A 516 15.58 -33.48 6.56
CA LYS A 516 16.02 -33.84 7.92
C LYS A 516 16.86 -32.75 8.58
N LYS A 517 16.44 -31.48 8.43
CA LYS A 517 17.16 -30.31 8.96
C LYS A 517 17.13 -30.30 10.49
N ARG A 518 18.27 -29.95 11.11
CA ARG A 518 18.46 -30.06 12.58
C ARG A 518 18.89 -28.78 13.29
N ALA A 519 19.29 -27.76 12.54
CA ALA A 519 19.80 -26.51 13.11
C ALA A 519 18.67 -25.57 13.56
N TRP A 520 18.91 -24.79 14.61
CA TRP A 520 17.94 -23.80 15.13
C TRP A 520 17.52 -22.73 14.11
N ILE A 521 18.34 -22.47 13.09
CA ILE A 521 18.03 -21.55 11.99
C ILE A 521 16.81 -21.99 11.16
N TYR A 522 16.41 -23.26 11.31
CA TYR A 522 15.22 -23.86 10.71
C TYR A 522 14.02 -23.89 11.66
N TYR A 523 14.10 -23.25 12.82
CA TYR A 523 12.94 -23.14 13.70
C TYR A 523 12.04 -21.97 13.26
N PHE A 524 10.89 -22.29 12.67
CA PHE A 524 10.02 -21.29 12.03
C PHE A 524 9.60 -20.15 12.97
N PRO A 525 9.15 -20.38 14.23
CA PRO A 525 8.82 -19.29 15.14
C PRO A 525 9.98 -18.33 15.38
N PHE A 526 11.22 -18.83 15.45
CA PHE A 526 12.39 -17.95 15.51
C PHE A 526 12.49 -17.06 14.27
N ILE A 527 12.41 -17.64 13.07
CA ILE A 527 12.51 -16.88 11.80
C ILE A 527 11.45 -15.79 11.75
N TYR A 528 10.20 -16.13 12.09
CA TYR A 528 9.07 -15.20 12.10
C TYR A 528 9.25 -14.07 13.12
N PHE A 529 9.51 -14.37 14.40
CA PHE A 529 9.69 -13.31 15.40
C PHE A 529 10.94 -12.47 15.15
N TRP A 530 11.97 -13.06 14.53
CA TRP A 530 13.17 -12.35 14.12
C TRP A 530 12.90 -11.42 12.93
N SER A 531 12.01 -11.79 12.00
CA SER A 531 11.63 -10.96 10.84
C SER A 531 10.83 -9.72 11.24
N LEU A 532 10.06 -9.79 12.33
CA LEU A 532 9.28 -8.67 12.91
C LEU A 532 10.20 -7.56 13.50
N SER A 533 10.95 -6.87 12.64
CA SER A 533 11.85 -5.77 12.96
C SER A 533 11.67 -4.62 11.97
N SER A 534 11.91 -3.39 12.42
CA SER A 534 11.91 -2.21 11.55
C SER A 534 13.10 -2.15 10.58
N SER A 535 14.12 -3.00 10.77
CA SER A 535 15.40 -2.93 10.04
C SER A 535 15.62 -4.03 9.00
N ARG A 536 14.68 -4.99 8.90
CA ARG A 536 14.77 -6.14 8.01
C ARG A 536 13.38 -6.73 7.75
N GLU A 537 13.26 -7.49 6.69
CA GLU A 537 12.06 -8.25 6.34
C GLU A 537 12.47 -9.60 5.73
N ILE A 538 11.71 -10.65 6.02
CA ILE A 538 11.83 -11.92 5.28
C ILE A 538 10.75 -11.96 4.22
N LEU A 539 11.19 -12.05 2.97
CA LEU A 539 10.34 -12.22 1.82
C LEU A 539 10.38 -13.68 1.36
N ILE A 540 9.23 -14.23 1.00
CA ILE A 540 9.07 -15.61 0.61
C ILE A 540 8.68 -15.70 -0.87
N GLU A 541 9.34 -16.60 -1.59
CA GLU A 541 8.96 -17.08 -2.91
C GLU A 541 8.52 -18.53 -2.75
N LYS A 542 7.30 -18.84 -3.15
CA LYS A 542 6.72 -20.18 -2.99
C LYS A 542 6.15 -20.64 -4.33
N GLU A 543 6.59 -21.80 -4.78
CA GLU A 543 5.95 -22.58 -5.83
C GLU A 543 5.61 -23.98 -5.29
N LYS A 544 5.01 -24.84 -6.13
CA LYS A 544 4.55 -26.18 -5.73
C LYS A 544 5.65 -27.02 -5.08
N ASP A 545 6.90 -26.87 -5.54
CA ASP A 545 7.99 -27.81 -5.25
C ASP A 545 9.21 -27.16 -4.56
N PHE A 546 9.16 -25.86 -4.25
CA PHE A 546 10.23 -25.21 -3.48
C PHE A 546 9.78 -23.95 -2.74
N LEU A 547 10.65 -23.53 -1.82
CA LEU A 547 10.55 -22.32 -1.03
C LEU A 547 11.89 -21.58 -1.02
N ASN A 548 11.89 -20.29 -1.37
CA ASN A 548 13.03 -19.41 -1.09
C ASN A 548 12.65 -18.40 -0.01
N LEU A 549 13.55 -18.21 0.95
CA LEU A 549 13.45 -17.14 1.94
C LEU A 549 14.52 -16.10 1.64
N PHE A 550 14.11 -14.93 1.19
CA PHE A 550 14.98 -13.78 0.96
C PHE A 550 14.98 -12.85 2.17
N LEU A 551 16.16 -12.40 2.58
CA LEU A 551 16.35 -11.33 3.55
C LEU A 551 16.47 -10.00 2.81
N LEU A 552 15.57 -9.07 3.10
CA LEU A 552 15.68 -7.67 2.72
C LEU A 552 16.07 -6.86 3.97
N ASP A 553 17.28 -6.31 4.01
CA ASP A 553 17.79 -5.58 5.18
C ASP A 553 18.49 -4.27 4.84
N LYS A 554 19.00 -3.56 5.85
CA LYS A 554 19.68 -2.25 5.71
C LYS A 554 18.79 -1.18 5.08
N PHE A 555 17.51 -1.15 5.47
CA PHE A 555 16.58 -0.11 5.03
C PHE A 555 17.13 1.28 5.31
N ASN A 556 17.28 2.07 4.25
CA ASN A 556 17.61 3.47 4.32
C ASN A 556 16.99 4.19 3.11
N ARG A 557 16.82 5.51 3.21
CA ARG A 557 16.13 6.31 2.19
C ARG A 557 16.98 6.59 0.94
N THR A 558 18.31 6.46 1.04
CA THR A 558 19.28 6.90 0.00
C THR A 558 19.67 5.76 -0.93
N TYR A 559 20.00 4.61 -0.38
CA TYR A 559 20.39 3.40 -1.07
C TYR A 559 19.29 2.35 -0.90
N PRO A 560 19.03 1.53 -1.93
CA PRO A 560 18.03 0.48 -1.76
C PRO A 560 18.48 -0.48 -0.65
N PRO A 561 17.55 -1.22 -0.03
CA PRO A 561 17.92 -2.28 0.91
C PRO A 561 18.82 -3.34 0.25
N LYS A 562 19.49 -4.17 1.05
CA LYS A 562 20.26 -5.30 0.54
C LYS A 562 19.35 -6.52 0.48
N LEU A 563 19.39 -7.22 -0.65
CA LEU A 563 18.73 -8.51 -0.84
C LEU A 563 19.76 -9.64 -0.66
N SER A 564 19.39 -10.70 0.05
CA SER A 564 20.20 -11.91 0.27
C SER A 564 19.28 -13.11 0.43
N LEU A 565 19.79 -14.33 0.28
CA LEU A 565 19.06 -15.52 0.71
C LEU A 565 19.24 -15.70 2.21
N TYR A 566 18.15 -15.86 2.96
CA TYR A 566 18.21 -16.11 4.40
C TYR A 566 18.70 -17.54 4.67
N LEU A 567 18.09 -18.50 3.98
CA LEU A 567 18.43 -19.93 3.96
C LEU A 567 18.69 -20.37 2.51
N PRO A 568 19.34 -21.52 2.28
CA PRO A 568 19.32 -22.17 0.98
C PRO A 568 17.87 -22.44 0.55
N THR A 569 17.66 -22.64 -0.75
CA THR A 569 16.35 -23.08 -1.26
C THR A 569 15.91 -24.35 -0.54
N LEU A 570 14.62 -24.46 -0.20
CA LEU A 570 14.04 -25.61 0.48
C LEU A 570 13.04 -26.31 -0.47
N PRO A 571 13.30 -27.54 -0.95
CA PRO A 571 14.53 -28.30 -0.73
C PRO A 571 15.68 -27.72 -1.57
N LEU A 572 16.91 -28.14 -1.30
CA LEU A 572 18.10 -27.64 -1.96
C LEU A 572 18.18 -28.12 -3.42
N LEU A 573 17.54 -27.37 -4.32
CA LEU A 573 17.50 -27.63 -5.76
C LEU A 573 18.42 -26.68 -6.52
N LYS A 574 19.36 -27.21 -7.32
CA LYS A 574 20.39 -26.42 -8.04
C LYS A 574 19.79 -25.32 -8.90
N GLU A 575 18.82 -25.66 -9.73
CA GLU A 575 18.19 -24.74 -10.67
C GLU A 575 17.48 -23.59 -9.94
N LYS A 576 16.77 -23.90 -8.85
CA LYS A 576 16.03 -22.92 -8.07
C LYS A 576 16.95 -22.02 -7.24
N LEU A 577 18.04 -22.58 -6.71
CA LEU A 577 19.09 -21.79 -6.06
C LEU A 577 19.78 -20.84 -7.04
N ASN A 578 20.11 -21.30 -8.24
CA ASN A 578 20.69 -20.47 -9.29
C ASN A 578 19.74 -19.35 -9.72
N SER A 579 18.45 -19.66 -9.88
CA SER A 579 17.41 -18.64 -10.13
C SER A 579 17.37 -17.58 -9.02
N ALA A 580 17.45 -18.01 -7.75
CA ALA A 580 17.50 -17.10 -6.61
C ALA A 580 18.77 -16.23 -6.59
N PHE A 581 19.92 -16.76 -6.98
CA PHE A 581 21.14 -15.96 -7.13
C PHE A 581 21.05 -14.96 -8.29
N GLU A 582 20.53 -15.37 -9.45
CA GLU A 582 20.28 -14.47 -10.57
C GLU A 582 19.33 -13.34 -10.20
N ARG A 583 18.28 -13.65 -9.42
CA ARG A 583 17.38 -12.66 -8.83
C ARG A 583 18.13 -11.63 -7.98
N ILE A 584 19.04 -12.07 -7.11
CA ILE A 584 19.88 -11.19 -6.27
C ILE A 584 20.82 -10.34 -7.14
N PHE A 585 21.47 -10.94 -8.14
CA PHE A 585 22.37 -10.23 -9.05
C PHE A 585 21.62 -9.15 -9.84
N LYS A 586 20.39 -9.43 -10.31
CA LYS A 586 19.56 -8.48 -11.06
C LYS A 586 19.09 -7.30 -10.22
N TYR A 587 18.79 -7.49 -8.92
CA TYR A 587 18.22 -6.45 -8.06
C TYR A 587 19.02 -5.13 -8.04
N LYS A 588 20.36 -5.19 -8.14
CA LYS A 588 21.23 -3.99 -8.25
C LYS A 588 22.40 -4.13 -9.21
N GLY A 589 22.43 -5.14 -10.07
CA GLY A 589 23.67 -5.53 -10.74
C GLY A 589 24.73 -5.96 -9.73
N TYR A 590 24.31 -6.61 -8.63
CA TYR A 590 25.26 -7.09 -7.62
C TYR A 590 26.26 -8.05 -8.25
N LYS A 591 27.52 -7.92 -7.85
CA LYS A 591 28.58 -8.88 -8.19
C LYS A 591 28.65 -10.02 -7.18
N LYS A 592 27.95 -9.93 -6.05
CA LYS A 592 27.97 -10.91 -4.98
C LYS A 592 26.58 -11.23 -4.47
N ALA A 593 26.31 -12.50 -4.25
CA ALA A 593 25.13 -12.99 -3.55
C ALA A 593 25.56 -13.71 -2.27
N SER A 594 24.69 -13.76 -1.26
CA SER A 594 25.00 -14.42 0.01
C SER A 594 23.82 -15.19 0.55
N ILE A 595 24.10 -16.35 1.16
CA ILE A 595 23.17 -17.12 2.00
C ILE A 595 23.55 -16.87 3.46
N ILE A 596 22.64 -16.32 4.25
CA ILE A 596 22.93 -15.80 5.60
C ILE A 596 23.19 -16.94 6.61
N TRP A 597 22.48 -18.05 6.46
CA TRP A 597 22.57 -19.21 7.34
C TRP A 597 22.53 -20.52 6.54
N LEU A 598 23.42 -21.44 6.92
CA LEU A 598 23.58 -22.78 6.37
C LEU A 598 24.04 -23.71 7.50
N ASP A 599 23.66 -24.98 7.44
CA ASP A 599 24.27 -26.02 8.28
C ASP A 599 25.41 -26.76 7.55
N LYS A 600 26.05 -27.71 8.24
CA LYS A 600 27.22 -28.42 7.70
C LYS A 600 26.84 -29.31 6.50
N GLU A 601 25.66 -29.90 6.53
CA GLU A 601 25.11 -30.79 5.52
C GLU A 601 24.88 -29.98 4.23
N ASP A 602 24.28 -28.79 4.33
CA ASP A 602 24.14 -27.86 3.21
C ASP A 602 25.47 -27.43 2.60
N VAL A 603 26.47 -27.14 3.44
CA VAL A 603 27.81 -26.79 2.95
C VAL A 603 28.42 -27.94 2.13
N SER A 604 28.20 -29.18 2.54
CA SER A 604 28.74 -30.35 1.85
C SER A 604 28.10 -30.49 0.47
N ILE A 605 26.78 -30.37 0.40
CA ILE A 605 26.01 -30.43 -0.85
C ILE A 605 26.38 -29.26 -1.78
N LEU A 606 26.43 -28.02 -1.26
CA LEU A 606 26.74 -26.83 -2.06
C LEU A 606 28.16 -26.84 -2.63
N LYS A 607 29.15 -27.41 -1.91
CA LYS A 607 30.52 -27.56 -2.42
C LYS A 607 30.58 -28.45 -3.66
N GLU A 608 29.75 -29.48 -3.71
CA GLU A 608 29.63 -30.36 -4.87
C GLU A 608 28.87 -29.68 -6.02
N MET A 609 27.86 -28.87 -5.69
CA MET A 609 26.99 -28.23 -6.68
C MET A 609 27.64 -27.03 -7.40
N GLU A 610 28.39 -26.19 -6.69
CA GLU A 610 28.92 -24.90 -7.20
C GLU A 610 30.28 -24.54 -6.58
N LYS A 611 31.36 -24.65 -7.36
CA LYS A 611 32.75 -24.42 -6.90
C LYS A 611 33.05 -22.96 -6.57
N LYS A 612 32.24 -22.01 -7.05
CA LYS A 612 32.44 -20.56 -6.81
C LYS A 612 31.91 -20.09 -5.45
N ILE A 613 31.26 -20.94 -4.68
CA ILE A 613 30.74 -20.58 -3.35
C ILE A 613 31.86 -20.65 -2.30
N THR A 614 32.01 -19.56 -1.55
CA THR A 614 32.89 -19.49 -0.38
C THR A 614 32.08 -19.59 0.91
N PHE A 615 32.64 -20.24 1.93
CA PHE A 615 31.95 -20.49 3.20
C PHE A 615 32.68 -19.86 4.37
N GLU A 616 31.93 -19.17 5.22
CA GLU A 616 32.40 -18.48 6.42
C GLU A 616 31.74 -19.14 7.64
N TYR A 617 32.55 -19.68 8.56
CA TYR A 617 32.03 -20.24 9.81
C TYR A 617 31.48 -19.13 10.70
N LYS A 618 30.27 -19.31 11.23
CA LYS A 618 29.62 -18.31 12.09
C LYS A 618 29.59 -18.75 13.55
N THR A 619 29.04 -19.93 13.80
CA THR A 619 28.77 -20.43 15.15
C THR A 619 28.38 -21.92 15.11
N PHE A 620 27.95 -22.46 16.24
CA PHE A 620 27.34 -23.78 16.36
C PHE A 620 26.20 -23.75 17.37
N ASP A 621 25.27 -24.69 17.27
CA ASP A 621 24.25 -24.91 18.30
C ASP A 621 24.52 -26.18 19.12
N TYR A 622 23.75 -26.32 20.20
CA TYR A 622 23.80 -27.46 21.11
C TYR A 622 22.55 -28.32 20.92
N LEU A 623 22.77 -29.62 20.72
CA LEU A 623 21.73 -30.64 20.62
C LEU A 623 21.79 -31.54 21.85
N TYR A 624 20.63 -31.81 22.45
CA TYR A 624 20.46 -32.71 23.58
C TYR A 624 19.61 -33.90 23.19
N ASP A 625 19.92 -35.06 23.73
CA ASP A 625 19.06 -36.24 23.71
C ASP A 625 18.17 -36.16 24.95
N PRO A 626 16.86 -35.93 24.83
CA PRO A 626 16.04 -35.70 26.02
C PRO A 626 15.84 -36.98 26.87
N SER A 627 16.04 -38.17 26.30
CA SER A 627 15.87 -39.46 27.01
C SER A 627 16.84 -39.64 28.18
N ILE A 628 18.04 -39.06 28.10
CA ILE A 628 19.07 -39.20 29.16
C ILE A 628 18.79 -38.36 30.41
N TYR A 629 17.75 -37.50 30.40
CA TYR A 629 17.41 -36.63 31.53
C TYR A 629 16.32 -37.21 32.44
N GLU A 630 15.74 -38.37 32.12
CA GLU A 630 14.67 -38.97 32.93
C GLU A 630 15.16 -39.31 34.34
N ASN A 631 16.32 -39.96 34.45
CA ASN A 631 16.88 -40.43 35.73
C ASN A 631 18.08 -39.62 36.23
N LEU A 632 18.56 -38.65 35.42
CA LEU A 632 19.74 -37.82 35.72
C LEU A 632 20.92 -38.61 36.31
N SER A 633 21.23 -39.79 35.78
CA SER A 633 22.18 -40.72 36.38
C SER A 633 23.67 -40.43 36.06
N GLY A 634 24.57 -40.81 36.96
CA GLY A 634 26.01 -40.69 36.77
C GLY A 634 26.64 -39.34 37.15
N LYS A 635 27.96 -39.23 37.01
CA LYS A 635 28.76 -38.07 37.46
C LYS A 635 28.47 -36.80 36.63
N LYS A 636 28.14 -36.94 35.34
CA LYS A 636 27.93 -35.81 34.41
C LYS A 636 26.79 -34.88 34.82
N PHE A 637 25.73 -35.40 35.47
CA PHE A 637 24.59 -34.61 35.94
C PHE A 637 24.70 -34.12 37.38
N ARG A 638 25.86 -34.26 38.05
CA ARG A 638 26.03 -33.85 39.46
C ARG A 638 25.60 -32.40 39.71
N ASN A 639 26.07 -31.48 38.88
CA ASN A 639 25.78 -30.05 39.02
C ASN A 639 24.30 -29.76 38.75
N LEU A 640 23.71 -30.39 37.73
CA LEU A 640 22.30 -30.24 37.42
C LEU A 640 21.41 -30.75 38.57
N ARG A 641 21.73 -31.90 39.17
CA ARG A 641 21.02 -32.41 40.36
C ARG A 641 21.12 -31.43 41.54
N GLN A 642 22.27 -30.82 41.77
CA GLN A 642 22.44 -29.82 42.83
C GLN A 642 21.55 -28.59 42.59
N ASP A 643 21.49 -28.10 41.35
CA ASP A 643 20.62 -26.98 40.99
C ASP A 643 19.14 -27.32 41.18
N LEU A 644 18.70 -28.49 40.69
CA LEU A 644 17.32 -28.94 40.81
C LEU A 644 16.90 -29.20 42.25
N ASN A 645 17.75 -29.86 43.05
CA ASN A 645 17.49 -30.09 44.47
C ASN A 645 17.38 -28.78 45.26
N SER A 646 18.11 -27.75 44.86
CA SER A 646 17.98 -26.43 45.48
C SER A 646 16.64 -25.76 45.18
N ILE A 647 16.06 -25.99 44.00
CA ILE A 647 14.75 -25.47 43.64
C ILE A 647 13.64 -26.30 44.26
N ALA A 648 13.79 -27.64 44.28
CA ALA A 648 12.81 -28.57 44.85
C ALA A 648 12.56 -28.36 46.35
N LYS A 649 13.53 -27.84 47.10
CA LYS A 649 13.35 -27.45 48.52
C LYS A 649 12.42 -26.25 48.72
N ASN A 650 12.11 -25.50 47.67
CA ASN A 650 11.16 -24.40 47.73
C ASN A 650 9.79 -24.89 47.27
N GLU A 651 8.94 -25.28 48.23
CA GLU A 651 7.58 -25.78 48.00
C GLU A 651 6.65 -24.78 47.29
N LYS A 652 7.08 -23.53 47.12
CA LYS A 652 6.30 -22.44 46.53
C LYS A 652 6.55 -22.26 45.04
N ILE A 653 7.32 -23.17 44.43
CA ILE A 653 7.66 -23.16 43.00
C ILE A 653 6.64 -23.97 42.21
N GLU A 654 6.00 -23.33 41.24
CA GLU A 654 5.04 -23.96 40.32
C GLU A 654 5.53 -23.81 38.87
N PHE A 655 5.26 -24.81 38.04
CA PHE A 655 5.56 -24.80 36.60
C PHE A 655 4.25 -24.95 35.84
N LEU A 656 3.83 -23.90 35.14
CA LEU A 656 2.52 -23.83 34.48
C LEU A 656 2.68 -23.47 32.99
N PRO A 657 1.74 -23.91 32.12
CA PRO A 657 1.66 -23.41 30.76
C PRO A 657 1.52 -21.87 30.73
N TYR A 658 2.17 -21.25 29.77
CA TYR A 658 2.01 -19.82 29.52
C TYR A 658 0.62 -19.54 28.96
N SER A 659 0.00 -18.47 29.46
CA SER A 659 -1.25 -17.92 28.95
C SER A 659 -1.10 -16.40 28.81
N LEU A 660 -2.03 -15.76 28.10
CA LEU A 660 -2.00 -14.30 27.90
C LEU A 660 -2.13 -13.51 29.22
N GLU A 661 -2.60 -14.12 30.31
CA GLU A 661 -2.67 -13.47 31.62
C GLU A 661 -1.27 -13.16 32.19
N TYR A 662 -0.28 -14.00 31.88
CA TYR A 662 1.11 -13.84 32.33
C TYR A 662 1.92 -12.91 31.43
N LYS A 663 1.35 -12.40 30.33
CA LYS A 663 2.01 -11.53 29.36
C LYS A 663 2.69 -10.34 30.02
N LYS A 664 1.98 -9.63 30.90
CA LYS A 664 2.51 -8.45 31.60
C LYS A 664 3.71 -8.82 32.48
N SER A 665 3.57 -9.86 33.31
CA SER A 665 4.64 -10.31 34.22
C SER A 665 5.88 -10.82 33.48
N CYS A 666 5.69 -11.52 32.34
CA CYS A 666 6.82 -11.96 31.52
C CYS A 666 7.59 -10.79 30.90
N LEU A 667 6.88 -9.75 30.43
CA LEU A 667 7.52 -8.52 29.95
C LEU A 667 8.30 -7.82 31.06
N GLU A 668 7.76 -7.74 32.28
CA GLU A 668 8.45 -7.13 33.43
C GLU A 668 9.75 -7.87 33.79
N ILE A 669 9.73 -9.21 33.82
CA ILE A 669 10.94 -10.03 34.03
C ILE A 669 11.94 -9.78 32.90
N PHE A 670 11.46 -9.76 31.67
CA PHE A 670 12.31 -9.59 30.51
C PHE A 670 12.98 -8.22 30.48
N ASP A 671 12.27 -7.14 30.82
CA ASP A 671 12.82 -5.79 30.89
C ASP A 671 13.89 -5.67 31.99
N LYS A 672 13.66 -6.27 33.16
CA LYS A 672 14.68 -6.37 34.22
C LYS A 672 15.90 -7.15 33.73
N TRP A 673 15.69 -8.28 33.06
CA TRP A 673 16.74 -9.11 32.51
C TRP A 673 17.58 -8.34 31.48
N ILE A 674 16.94 -7.62 30.55
CA ILE A 674 17.59 -6.77 29.55
C ILE A 674 18.45 -5.71 30.23
N ASN A 675 17.92 -5.00 31.22
CA ASN A 675 18.66 -3.92 31.90
C ASN A 675 19.97 -4.42 32.52
N ILE A 676 19.92 -5.59 33.19
CA ILE A 676 21.09 -6.22 33.79
C ILE A 676 22.08 -6.73 32.73
N GLN A 677 21.58 -7.29 31.63
CA GLN A 677 22.45 -7.83 30.58
C GLN A 677 23.08 -6.73 29.71
N ARG A 678 22.37 -5.62 29.47
CA ARG A 678 22.87 -4.46 28.73
C ARG A 678 24.01 -3.78 29.45
N SER A 679 23.96 -3.66 30.78
CA SER A 679 25.08 -3.10 31.54
C SER A 679 26.35 -3.94 31.43
N LYS A 680 26.20 -5.26 31.23
CA LYS A 680 27.33 -6.19 31.13
C LYS A 680 27.88 -6.39 29.72
N TYR A 681 27.02 -6.40 28.71
CA TYR A 681 27.39 -6.82 27.34
C TYR A 681 26.98 -5.82 26.25
N GLY A 682 26.34 -4.70 26.60
CA GLY A 682 25.84 -3.72 25.65
C GLY A 682 24.62 -4.23 24.88
N ARG A 683 24.66 -4.14 23.54
CA ARG A 683 23.50 -4.47 22.70
C ARG A 683 23.27 -5.98 22.58
N LEU A 684 22.06 -6.42 22.93
CA LEU A 684 21.67 -7.83 22.91
C LEU A 684 21.00 -8.20 21.58
N SER A 685 21.37 -9.35 21.01
CA SER A 685 20.84 -9.81 19.73
C SER A 685 19.44 -10.43 19.82
N ASP A 686 19.05 -10.92 21.01
CA ASP A 686 17.81 -11.65 21.26
C ASP A 686 16.64 -10.80 21.73
N GLU A 687 16.90 -9.53 22.03
CA GLU A 687 15.94 -8.62 22.63
C GLU A 687 14.60 -8.55 21.89
N LYS A 688 14.66 -8.29 20.57
CA LYS A 688 13.47 -8.04 19.76
C LYS A 688 12.60 -9.29 19.60
N TYR A 689 13.21 -10.42 19.22
CA TYR A 689 12.44 -11.63 18.95
C TYR A 689 11.90 -12.25 20.25
N THR A 690 12.58 -12.11 21.39
CA THR A 690 12.03 -12.53 22.68
C THR A 690 10.83 -11.69 23.07
N ARG A 691 10.88 -10.36 22.90
CA ARG A 691 9.71 -9.50 23.13
C ARG A 691 8.54 -9.89 22.22
N ASN A 692 8.81 -10.09 20.93
CA ASN A 692 7.80 -10.49 19.96
C ASN A 692 7.15 -11.83 20.29
N ALA A 693 7.93 -12.82 20.75
CA ALA A 693 7.39 -14.11 21.18
C ALA A 693 6.40 -13.98 22.35
N ILE A 694 6.69 -13.13 23.34
CA ILE A 694 5.76 -12.86 24.45
C ILE A 694 4.49 -12.14 23.96
N LEU A 695 4.63 -11.20 23.01
CA LEU A 695 3.51 -10.38 22.54
C LEU A 695 2.55 -11.13 21.62
N TYR A 696 3.09 -12.05 20.81
CA TYR A 696 2.42 -12.69 19.67
C TYR A 696 2.45 -14.24 19.77
N TYR A 697 2.63 -14.78 20.96
CA TYR A 697 2.60 -16.23 21.24
C TYR A 697 1.38 -16.91 20.63
N ASN A 698 0.21 -16.30 20.81
CA ASN A 698 -1.09 -16.80 20.39
C ASN A 698 -1.32 -16.86 18.87
N LEU A 699 -0.33 -16.50 18.06
CA LEU A 699 -0.39 -16.69 16.60
C LEU A 699 -0.05 -18.12 16.17
N PHE A 700 0.61 -18.89 17.03
CA PHE A 700 1.06 -20.25 16.74
C PHE A 700 0.18 -21.28 17.45
N ASP A 701 0.03 -22.44 16.83
CA ASP A 701 -0.54 -23.61 17.50
C ASP A 701 0.42 -24.07 18.61
N ASN A 702 -0.12 -24.65 19.69
CA ASN A 702 0.69 -25.05 20.85
C ASN A 702 1.82 -26.02 20.47
N GLU A 703 1.63 -26.89 19.46
CA GLU A 703 2.69 -27.80 19.01
C GLU A 703 3.87 -27.06 18.35
N ASP A 704 3.60 -25.94 17.67
CA ASP A 704 4.61 -25.14 16.97
C ASP A 704 5.37 -24.22 17.92
N LEU A 705 4.70 -23.70 18.94
CA LEU A 705 5.28 -22.84 19.97
C LEU A 705 4.58 -23.09 21.31
N GLU A 706 5.25 -23.81 22.19
CA GLU A 706 4.83 -24.05 23.56
C GLU A 706 5.43 -22.98 24.47
N GLY A 707 4.66 -22.47 25.41
CA GLY A 707 5.13 -21.50 26.40
C GLY A 707 4.91 -22.01 27.82
N TYR A 708 5.83 -21.68 28.72
CA TYR A 708 5.71 -22.02 30.13
C TYR A 708 6.25 -20.92 31.04
N VAL A 709 5.68 -20.84 32.23
CA VAL A 709 6.08 -19.94 33.31
C VAL A 709 6.47 -20.73 34.56
N VAL A 710 7.44 -20.20 35.29
CA VAL A 710 7.77 -20.65 36.64
C VAL A 710 7.29 -19.58 37.60
N LEU A 711 6.47 -19.96 38.57
CA LEU A 711 5.99 -19.07 39.62
C LEU A 711 6.73 -19.37 40.92
N ASN A 712 6.96 -18.34 41.73
CA ASN A 712 7.37 -18.45 43.13
C ASN A 712 6.43 -17.59 43.95
N ASN A 713 5.67 -18.16 44.90
CA ASN A 713 4.60 -17.44 45.61
C ASN A 713 3.60 -16.75 44.66
N LYS A 714 3.09 -17.47 43.64
CA LYS A 714 2.18 -16.95 42.59
C LYS A 714 2.72 -15.81 41.73
N LYS A 715 4.00 -15.44 41.89
CA LYS A 715 4.66 -14.43 41.05
C LYS A 715 5.52 -15.10 40.01
N VAL A 716 5.38 -14.71 38.74
CA VAL A 716 6.26 -15.21 37.68
C VAL A 716 7.71 -14.83 38.00
N VAL A 717 8.61 -15.81 37.98
CA VAL A 717 10.05 -15.66 38.21
C VAL A 717 10.89 -16.18 37.05
N ALA A 718 10.31 -16.98 36.15
CA ALA A 718 10.91 -17.30 34.87
C ALA A 718 9.84 -17.63 33.84
N PHE A 719 10.21 -17.56 32.57
CA PHE A 719 9.40 -18.02 31.47
C PHE A 719 10.28 -18.53 30.34
N GLY A 720 9.72 -19.36 29.48
CA GLY A 720 10.39 -19.77 28.27
C GLY A 720 9.42 -20.25 27.22
N PHE A 721 9.96 -20.43 26.01
CA PHE A 721 9.24 -20.97 24.88
C PHE A 721 10.04 -22.11 24.26
N SER A 722 9.35 -23.19 23.92
CA SER A 722 9.83 -24.35 23.16
C SER A 722 8.88 -24.63 22.00
N GLY A 723 9.13 -25.68 21.22
CA GLY A 723 8.16 -26.14 20.23
C GLY A 723 8.76 -27.09 19.21
N LYS A 724 7.88 -27.77 18.47
CA LYS A 724 8.24 -28.74 17.44
C LYS A 724 8.91 -28.04 16.25
N MET A 725 10.14 -28.43 15.92
CA MET A 725 10.85 -27.95 14.73
C MET A 725 10.63 -28.87 13.52
N SER A 726 10.76 -30.18 13.73
CA SER A 726 10.52 -31.26 12.77
C SER A 726 9.80 -32.42 13.47
N ASP A 727 9.51 -33.52 12.77
CA ASP A 727 8.89 -34.71 13.38
C ASP A 727 9.76 -35.38 14.46
N ASP A 728 11.07 -35.21 14.38
CA ASP A 728 12.05 -35.83 15.29
C ASP A 728 12.80 -34.81 16.17
N ILE A 729 12.62 -33.51 15.98
CA ILE A 729 13.37 -32.47 16.71
C ILE A 729 12.46 -31.37 17.27
N ALA A 730 12.67 -31.04 18.54
CA ALA A 730 12.13 -29.84 19.18
C ALA A 730 13.19 -28.73 19.30
N ASN A 731 12.74 -27.49 19.45
CA ASN A 731 13.60 -26.34 19.73
C ASN A 731 13.27 -25.75 21.11
N MET A 732 14.30 -25.58 21.93
CA MET A 732 14.32 -24.71 23.10
C MET A 732 14.65 -23.29 22.66
N PHE A 733 13.62 -22.49 22.43
CA PHE A 733 13.75 -21.21 21.76
C PHE A 733 14.15 -20.07 22.70
N ILE A 734 13.43 -19.92 23.81
CA ILE A 734 13.63 -18.81 24.76
C ILE A 734 13.61 -19.36 26.18
N GLY A 735 14.51 -18.86 27.02
CA GLY A 735 14.45 -19.03 28.47
C GLY A 735 14.97 -17.78 29.16
N LYS A 736 14.14 -17.15 29.99
CA LYS A 736 14.47 -15.94 30.76
C LYS A 736 14.00 -16.11 32.20
N ASN A 737 14.80 -15.62 33.13
CA ASN A 737 14.54 -15.73 34.55
C ASN A 737 14.91 -14.44 35.28
N ASP A 738 14.31 -14.27 36.45
CA ASP A 738 14.74 -13.30 37.45
C ASP A 738 16.10 -13.72 38.00
N PHE A 739 17.08 -12.81 37.97
CA PHE A 739 18.44 -13.07 38.46
C PHE A 739 18.53 -13.22 39.98
N SER A 740 17.51 -12.81 40.72
CA SER A 740 17.42 -13.09 42.17
C SER A 740 17.27 -14.58 42.49
N LEU A 741 16.86 -15.40 41.52
CA LEU A 741 16.72 -16.85 41.65
C LEU A 741 17.53 -17.57 40.54
N PRO A 742 18.88 -17.57 40.64
CA PRO A 742 19.76 -17.98 39.54
C PRO A 742 19.59 -19.43 39.08
N ARG A 743 19.15 -20.34 39.96
CA ARG A 743 18.96 -21.77 39.65
C ARG A 743 17.65 -22.09 38.94
N VAL A 744 16.70 -21.14 38.87
CA VAL A 744 15.41 -21.36 38.19
C VAL A 744 15.59 -21.55 36.69
N GLN A 745 16.65 -20.99 36.09
CA GLN A 745 16.96 -21.21 34.67
C GLN A 745 17.27 -22.69 34.38
N SER A 746 18.06 -23.34 35.25
CA SER A 746 18.35 -24.77 35.14
C SER A 746 17.07 -25.60 35.27
N TYR A 747 16.19 -25.23 36.21
CA TYR A 747 14.89 -25.87 36.39
C TYR A 747 13.98 -25.76 35.16
N LEU A 748 13.82 -24.55 34.61
CA LEU A 748 13.03 -24.31 33.41
C LEU A 748 13.54 -25.14 32.22
N LYS A 749 14.86 -25.15 31.99
CA LYS A 749 15.48 -25.90 30.91
C LYS A 749 15.31 -27.42 31.08
N PHE A 750 15.47 -27.92 32.31
CA PHE A 750 15.22 -29.32 32.62
C PHE A 750 13.76 -29.70 32.32
N LYS A 751 12.80 -28.86 32.70
CA LYS A 751 11.38 -29.09 32.39
C LYS A 751 11.11 -29.16 30.88
N PHE A 752 11.73 -28.30 30.07
CA PHE A 752 11.61 -28.41 28.60
C PHE A 752 12.14 -29.72 28.05
N LEU A 753 13.27 -30.22 28.55
CA LEU A 753 13.79 -31.52 28.14
C LEU A 753 12.85 -32.67 28.55
N GLN A 754 12.21 -32.59 29.72
CA GLN A 754 11.22 -33.59 30.15
C GLN A 754 9.95 -33.59 29.29
N ILE A 755 9.45 -32.40 28.93
CA ILE A 755 8.24 -32.25 28.11
C ILE A 755 8.50 -32.74 26.69
N ASN A 756 9.71 -32.51 26.17
CA ASN A 756 10.11 -32.91 24.82
C ASN A 756 10.80 -34.28 24.79
N LYS A 757 10.49 -35.18 25.74
CA LYS A 757 11.14 -36.51 25.86
C LYS A 757 10.91 -37.44 24.68
N ASP A 758 9.83 -37.25 23.94
CA ASP A 758 9.44 -38.09 22.81
C ASP A 758 10.17 -37.69 21.51
N TYR A 759 10.92 -36.58 21.52
CA TYR A 759 11.76 -36.17 20.40
C TYR A 759 13.12 -36.85 20.43
N LEU A 760 13.69 -37.13 19.25
CA LEU A 760 15.03 -37.68 19.13
C LEU A 760 16.08 -36.70 19.65
N LEU A 761 15.94 -35.41 19.33
CA LEU A 761 16.84 -34.36 19.79
C LEU A 761 16.08 -33.08 20.15
N VAL A 762 16.65 -32.31 21.07
CA VAL A 762 16.22 -30.95 21.41
C VAL A 762 17.35 -29.97 21.09
N ASN A 763 17.08 -29.01 20.22
CA ASN A 763 18.02 -27.95 19.83
C ASN A 763 17.87 -26.73 20.73
N ASP A 764 18.96 -26.16 21.24
CA ASP A 764 18.94 -24.98 22.13
C ASP A 764 19.73 -23.80 21.55
N GLY A 765 20.04 -23.80 20.25
CA GLY A 765 20.76 -22.72 19.60
C GLY A 765 22.18 -22.47 20.15
N PRO A 766 22.81 -21.34 19.76
CA PRO A 766 24.19 -21.05 20.10
C PRO A 766 24.37 -20.48 21.51
N GLY A 767 25.56 -20.64 22.09
CA GLY A 767 25.99 -19.92 23.29
C GLY A 767 26.51 -18.53 22.93
N LEU A 768 25.70 -17.49 23.16
CA LEU A 768 26.02 -16.10 22.77
C LEU A 768 27.02 -15.40 23.72
N SER A 769 27.44 -16.05 24.81
CA SER A 769 28.41 -15.53 25.78
C SER A 769 29.15 -16.67 26.49
N LYS A 770 30.31 -16.40 27.10
CA LYS A 770 31.08 -17.40 27.88
C LYS A 770 30.22 -18.07 28.97
N GLY A 771 29.34 -17.30 29.63
CA GLY A 771 28.44 -17.81 30.67
C GLY A 771 27.34 -18.72 30.11
N LEU A 772 26.70 -18.33 29.00
CA LEU A 772 25.70 -19.17 28.32
C LEU A 772 26.32 -20.45 27.79
N ASP A 773 27.51 -20.37 27.20
CA ASP A 773 28.25 -21.55 26.73
C ASP A 773 28.61 -22.51 27.87
N HIS A 774 28.93 -21.97 29.05
CA HIS A 774 29.17 -22.79 30.23
C HIS A 774 27.88 -23.49 30.69
N SER A 775 26.79 -22.74 30.83
CA SER A 775 25.47 -23.29 31.19
C SER A 775 25.01 -24.39 30.22
N LYS A 776 25.11 -24.17 28.91
CA LYS A 776 24.74 -25.18 27.90
C LYS A 776 25.59 -26.46 28.00
N ARG A 777 26.89 -26.33 28.30
CA ARG A 777 27.78 -27.49 28.51
C ARG A 777 27.45 -28.28 29.78
N ILE A 778 27.06 -27.63 30.87
CA ILE A 778 26.62 -28.31 32.10
C ILE A 778 25.44 -29.25 31.81
N PHE A 779 24.57 -28.85 30.88
CA PHE A 779 23.48 -29.69 30.43
C PHE A 779 23.91 -30.86 29.54
N CYS A 780 25.19 -31.20 29.38
CA CYS A 780 25.63 -32.44 28.71
C CYS A 780 25.07 -32.64 27.28
N PRO A 781 25.33 -31.71 26.34
CA PRO A 781 24.91 -31.84 24.95
C PRO A 781 25.54 -33.07 24.28
N VAL A 782 24.77 -33.78 23.45
CA VAL A 782 25.23 -34.98 22.74
C VAL A 782 25.92 -34.63 21.42
N LYS A 783 25.57 -33.50 20.81
CA LYS A 783 26.12 -33.05 19.53
C LYS A 783 26.20 -31.52 19.47
N LYS A 784 27.16 -31.03 18.68
CA LYS A 784 27.24 -29.63 18.24
C LYS A 784 27.04 -29.57 16.73
N HIS A 785 26.13 -28.72 16.26
CA HIS A 785 25.90 -28.54 14.83
C HIS A 785 26.50 -27.22 14.35
N LYS A 786 27.43 -27.27 13.39
CA LYS A 786 28.14 -26.07 12.91
C LYS A 786 27.32 -25.32 11.88
N LEU A 787 27.37 -23.99 11.94
CA LEU A 787 26.63 -23.09 11.07
C LEU A 787 27.54 -22.13 10.33
N TYR A 788 27.16 -21.84 9.10
CA TYR A 788 27.96 -21.09 8.14
C TYR A 788 27.15 -20.00 7.45
N LYS A 789 27.86 -19.14 6.73
CA LYS A 789 27.35 -18.22 5.72
C LYS A 789 28.03 -18.56 4.40
N ALA A 790 27.30 -18.49 3.29
CA ALA A 790 27.88 -18.63 1.96
C ALA A 790 27.92 -17.28 1.24
N ASN A 791 28.94 -17.09 0.40
CA ASN A 791 29.00 -15.99 -0.56
C ASN A 791 29.37 -16.54 -1.94
N LEU A 792 28.66 -16.09 -2.95
CA LEU A 792 28.90 -16.39 -4.36
C LEU A 792 29.32 -15.09 -5.07
N ASP A 793 30.44 -15.12 -5.79
CA ASP A 793 30.81 -14.06 -6.74
C ASP A 793 30.24 -14.40 -8.12
N LYS A 794 29.75 -13.39 -8.83
CA LYS A 794 29.16 -13.56 -10.16
C LYS A 794 30.21 -13.93 -11.22
N ARG A 795 31.48 -13.55 -11.00
CA ARG A 795 32.57 -13.74 -11.96
C ARG A 795 32.95 -15.21 -12.10
#